data_AF-A0A9W8J6B0-F1
#
_entry.id   AF-A0A9W8J6B0-F1
#
_cell.length_a   1.000
_cell.length_b   1.000
_cell.length_c   1.000
_cell.angle_alpha   90.00
_cell.angle_beta   90.00
_cell.angle_gamma   90.00
#
_symmetry.space_group_name_H-M   'P 1'
#
loop_
_entity.id
_entity.type
_entity.pdbx_description
1 polymer ?
#
loop_
_entity_poly.entity_id
_entity_poly.type
_entity_poly.pdbx_seq_one_letter_code
_entity_poly.pdbx_strand_id
1 'polypeptide(L)'
;MATALPETAPLIEAAVKAEPELLQVESCFSFSARLQRLVYEPFKVAAAQASVSTSLLSEPYLIIIDGLDECDDKEAVREFITATLKFFHRNPSVPLRIFITSRVEQHIHSLLAADGGVRLKDLSDHCTREDIETFMRTVFDAETKTNPIIQAHIQQNGSWPHKDDAKKLVDRIGGSFVFASTLFKLIFQQPTSPDDHSTPLSRLPLALNIEPGLDGLYSQTLARSEHLPHFPEIISTLALLAKPLPISGVAELLDIQASAVAHVLLDLQAIVQVPGTDDAPITFYHTSLRDFLTTESRSGRFFVPLSFHARLLIGCLSCELRARRQAPRSLGFYLRQQTAVVRYSLYYGNRTHWNRGNAMFTRNDLETLIQLRREAVELLPIGFKSAEFNRLGLALGSLFAHDRSTSTIEEAISIHRKVLRSRPYLHPDRSFSLGNLGNALQSLFEHDQCISHIEEAISMHREALSLRPHPHPYRHISLNNLGNALQSLFEHDQCVSHIEEAISMHREALSLRPHPHPYRHSSLASLSAALYYRFNELGSIEDLDEAISRRREALEAPHRSRAGTLSALARYLYTRYHKAQSIVDLEEAISLFRELLVEHYLHGHDDRDRTLGELRSLLQLRFKVTGNQRDSDEIEQLGVEEGAK
;
A
#
# COMPACT_ATOMS: atom_id res chain seq x y z
N MET A 1 -19.95 -13.25 -14.21
CA MET A 1 -21.08 -14.20 -14.04
C MET A 1 -22.03 -14.16 -15.23
N ALA A 2 -22.69 -13.02 -15.53
CA ALA A 2 -23.63 -12.90 -16.66
C ALA A 2 -23.08 -13.41 -18.01
N THR A 3 -21.80 -13.25 -18.30
CA THR A 3 -21.17 -13.79 -19.53
C THR A 3 -21.14 -15.33 -19.57
N ALA A 4 -20.96 -15.98 -18.42
CA ALA A 4 -20.83 -17.44 -18.30
C ALA A 4 -22.17 -18.13 -17.97
N LEU A 5 -23.11 -17.41 -17.37
CA LEU A 5 -24.47 -17.87 -17.06
C LEU A 5 -25.48 -16.75 -17.43
N PRO A 6 -25.84 -16.61 -18.71
CA PRO A 6 -26.66 -15.51 -19.23
C PRO A 6 -28.00 -15.31 -18.52
N GLU A 7 -28.59 -16.38 -17.98
CA GLU A 7 -29.84 -16.36 -17.21
C GLU A 7 -29.75 -15.49 -15.95
N THR A 8 -28.54 -15.25 -15.45
CA THR A 8 -28.33 -14.34 -14.31
C THR A 8 -28.37 -12.86 -14.71
N ALA A 9 -28.13 -12.53 -15.98
CA ALA A 9 -28.10 -11.14 -16.45
C ALA A 9 -29.36 -10.33 -16.10
N PRO A 10 -30.60 -10.78 -16.42
CA PRO A 10 -31.80 -10.02 -16.08
C PRO A 10 -32.00 -9.85 -14.56
N LEU A 11 -31.55 -10.81 -13.75
CA LEU A 11 -31.65 -10.75 -12.29
C LEU A 11 -30.67 -9.72 -11.71
N ILE A 12 -29.44 -9.69 -12.22
CA ILE A 12 -28.42 -8.71 -11.84
C ILE A 12 -28.86 -7.30 -12.27
N GLU A 13 -29.35 -7.14 -13.50
CA GLU A 13 -29.86 -5.86 -13.99
C GLU A 13 -31.03 -5.35 -13.15
N ALA A 14 -31.97 -6.23 -12.77
CA ALA A 14 -33.07 -5.88 -11.89
C ALA A 14 -32.58 -5.43 -10.51
N ALA A 15 -31.60 -6.14 -9.92
CA ALA A 15 -31.01 -5.78 -8.63
C ALA A 15 -30.31 -4.41 -8.69
N VAL A 16 -29.50 -4.16 -9.72
CA VAL A 16 -28.81 -2.87 -9.92
C VAL A 16 -29.79 -1.75 -10.19
N LYS A 17 -30.87 -1.99 -10.94
CA LYS A 17 -31.90 -0.98 -11.21
C LYS A 17 -32.69 -0.60 -9.95
N ALA A 18 -32.97 -1.58 -9.09
CA ALA A 18 -33.65 -1.35 -7.82
C ALA A 18 -32.75 -0.64 -6.80
N GLU A 19 -31.47 -1.01 -6.75
CA GLU A 19 -30.49 -0.51 -5.79
C GLU A 19 -29.19 -0.09 -6.54
N PRO A 20 -29.16 1.10 -7.17
CA PRO A 20 -28.00 1.55 -7.97
C PRO A 20 -26.70 1.67 -7.16
N GLU A 21 -26.82 1.87 -5.85
CA GLU A 21 -25.72 1.93 -4.90
C GLU A 21 -24.92 0.63 -4.81
N LEU A 22 -25.47 -0.52 -5.23
CA LEU A 22 -24.75 -1.80 -5.27
C LEU A 22 -23.47 -1.75 -6.11
N LEU A 23 -23.40 -0.84 -7.10
CA LEU A 23 -22.22 -0.65 -7.97
C LEU A 23 -21.26 0.45 -7.48
N GLN A 24 -21.67 1.25 -6.50
CA GLN A 24 -20.84 2.34 -5.98
C GLN A 24 -19.91 1.80 -4.91
N VAL A 25 -18.60 1.94 -5.11
CA VAL A 25 -17.60 1.40 -4.18
C VAL A 25 -17.74 1.99 -2.76
N GLU A 26 -18.16 3.25 -2.66
CA GLU A 26 -18.34 4.01 -1.40
C GLU A 26 -19.77 3.93 -0.81
N SER A 27 -20.60 2.99 -1.28
CA SER A 27 -21.98 2.83 -0.79
C SER A 27 -22.05 2.33 0.66
N CYS A 28 -23.22 2.50 1.29
CA CYS A 28 -23.54 1.89 2.58
C CYS A 28 -23.64 0.35 2.56
N PHE A 29 -23.71 -0.29 1.38
CA PHE A 29 -23.79 -1.75 1.25
C PHE A 29 -22.48 -2.43 1.64
N SER A 30 -22.57 -3.44 2.50
CA SER A 30 -21.46 -4.31 2.85
C SER A 30 -21.05 -5.20 1.66
N PHE A 31 -19.82 -5.72 1.67
CA PHE A 31 -19.36 -6.59 0.59
C PHE A 31 -20.20 -7.86 0.49
N SER A 32 -20.59 -8.44 1.63
CA SER A 32 -21.49 -9.59 1.72
C SER A 32 -22.86 -9.31 1.08
N ALA A 33 -23.44 -8.12 1.30
CA ALA A 33 -24.71 -7.75 0.70
C ALA A 33 -24.61 -7.69 -0.83
N ARG A 34 -23.53 -7.10 -1.36
CA ARG A 34 -23.26 -7.07 -2.80
C ARG A 34 -23.07 -8.48 -3.36
N LEU A 35 -22.28 -9.32 -2.70
CA LEU A 35 -22.04 -10.70 -3.11
C LEU A 35 -23.35 -11.51 -3.13
N GLN A 36 -24.21 -11.32 -2.14
CA GLN A 36 -25.51 -11.97 -2.08
C GLN A 36 -26.41 -11.54 -3.24
N ARG A 37 -26.54 -10.24 -3.50
CA ARG A 37 -27.47 -9.68 -4.49
C ARG A 37 -26.99 -9.83 -5.93
N LEU A 38 -25.69 -9.78 -6.16
CA LEU A 38 -25.10 -9.77 -7.50
C LEU A 38 -24.54 -11.12 -7.94
N VAL A 39 -24.28 -12.04 -7.00
CA VAL A 39 -23.67 -13.35 -7.32
C VAL A 39 -24.57 -14.49 -6.85
N TYR A 40 -24.80 -14.61 -5.54
CA TYR A 40 -25.40 -15.81 -4.97
C TYR A 40 -26.90 -15.97 -5.24
N GLU A 41 -27.71 -14.94 -5.07
CA GLU A 41 -29.16 -15.02 -5.36
C GLU A 41 -29.43 -15.19 -6.85
N PRO A 42 -28.81 -14.42 -7.77
CA PRO A 42 -28.99 -14.65 -9.20
C PRO A 42 -28.60 -16.08 -9.60
N PHE A 43 -27.47 -16.59 -9.09
CA PHE A 43 -27.04 -17.96 -9.37
C PHE A 43 -28.05 -18.99 -8.86
N LYS A 44 -28.54 -18.87 -7.63
CA LYS A 44 -29.53 -19.80 -7.06
C LYS A 44 -30.80 -19.85 -7.89
N VAL A 45 -31.31 -18.70 -8.32
CA VAL A 45 -32.52 -18.62 -9.13
C VAL A 45 -32.29 -19.26 -10.50
N ALA A 46 -31.19 -18.95 -11.16
CA ALA A 46 -30.83 -19.56 -12.44
C ALA A 46 -30.65 -21.09 -12.32
N ALA A 47 -29.96 -21.55 -11.26
CA ALA A 47 -29.77 -22.97 -10.98
C ALA A 47 -31.08 -23.72 -10.72
N ALA A 48 -32.02 -23.10 -10.00
CA ALA A 48 -33.34 -23.68 -9.75
C ALA A 48 -34.19 -23.76 -11.03
N GLN A 49 -34.17 -22.73 -11.87
CA GLN A 49 -34.92 -22.69 -13.12
C GLN A 49 -34.43 -23.73 -14.14
N ALA A 50 -33.12 -23.94 -14.23
CA ALA A 50 -32.53 -24.96 -15.10
C ALA A 50 -32.82 -26.41 -14.67
N SER A 51 -33.21 -26.64 -13.41
CA SER A 51 -33.65 -27.98 -12.96
C SER A 51 -35.02 -28.39 -13.53
N VAL A 52 -35.80 -27.42 -14.04
CA VAL A 52 -37.15 -27.64 -14.60
C VAL A 52 -37.12 -27.80 -16.13
N SER A 53 -36.10 -27.25 -16.81
CA SER A 53 -35.89 -27.37 -18.25
C SER A 53 -34.57 -28.11 -18.52
N THR A 54 -34.67 -29.35 -18.99
CA THR A 54 -33.58 -30.27 -19.34
C THR A 54 -32.19 -29.67 -19.66
N SER A 55 -31.18 -30.20 -18.94
CA SER A 55 -29.78 -30.52 -19.34
C SER A 55 -28.64 -29.48 -19.37
N LEU A 56 -28.76 -28.25 -18.86
CA LEU A 56 -27.63 -27.29 -18.91
C LEU A 56 -26.83 -27.10 -17.60
N LEU A 57 -27.29 -27.67 -16.47
CA LEU A 57 -26.66 -27.51 -15.15
C LEU A 57 -26.37 -28.84 -14.43
N SER A 58 -26.13 -29.91 -15.20
CA SER A 58 -25.72 -31.22 -14.63
C SER A 58 -24.29 -31.22 -14.08
N GLU A 59 -23.49 -30.20 -14.39
CA GLU A 59 -22.10 -30.05 -13.95
C GLU A 59 -21.94 -28.87 -12.99
N PRO A 60 -21.05 -28.99 -11.98
CA PRO A 60 -20.82 -27.93 -11.02
C PRO A 60 -20.14 -26.72 -11.68
N TYR A 61 -20.68 -25.52 -11.45
CA TYR A 61 -20.06 -24.27 -11.87
C TYR A 61 -18.88 -23.95 -10.97
N LEU A 62 -17.78 -23.49 -11.56
CA LEU A 62 -16.57 -23.14 -10.84
C LEU A 62 -16.30 -21.64 -10.93
N ILE A 63 -16.16 -21.00 -9.77
CA ILE A 63 -15.58 -19.66 -9.65
C ILE A 63 -14.12 -19.84 -9.23
N ILE A 64 -13.19 -19.31 -10.03
CA ILE A 64 -11.76 -19.30 -9.71
C ILE A 64 -11.40 -17.91 -9.19
N ILE A 65 -10.79 -17.86 -8.01
CA ILE A 65 -10.23 -16.65 -7.41
C ILE A 65 -8.73 -16.90 -7.28
N ASP A 66 -7.95 -16.16 -8.04
CA ASP A 66 -6.50 -16.27 -8.05
C ASP A 66 -5.89 -15.17 -7.17
N GLY A 67 -5.05 -15.53 -6.20
CA GLY A 67 -4.34 -14.59 -5.33
C GLY A 67 -5.22 -13.83 -4.34
N LEU A 68 -6.04 -14.53 -3.54
CA LEU A 68 -6.91 -13.87 -2.56
C LEU A 68 -6.14 -13.01 -1.54
N ASP A 69 -4.90 -13.39 -1.21
CA ASP A 69 -3.99 -12.66 -0.33
C ASP A 69 -3.52 -11.31 -0.89
N GLU A 70 -3.62 -11.08 -2.19
CA GLU A 70 -3.22 -9.80 -2.81
C GLU A 70 -4.22 -8.66 -2.53
N CYS A 71 -5.33 -8.95 -1.86
CA CYS A 71 -6.29 -7.96 -1.43
C CYS A 71 -5.83 -7.30 -0.12
N ASP A 72 -5.39 -6.04 -0.21
CA ASP A 72 -4.97 -5.24 0.95
C ASP A 72 -6.09 -5.06 2.01
N ASP A 73 -7.36 -5.19 1.60
CA ASP A 73 -8.52 -5.05 2.49
C ASP A 73 -8.84 -6.39 3.18
N LYS A 74 -8.08 -6.67 4.24
CA LYS A 74 -8.23 -7.89 5.06
C LYS A 74 -9.64 -8.05 5.64
N GLU A 75 -10.35 -6.94 5.89
CA GLU A 75 -11.72 -6.98 6.39
C GLU A 75 -12.70 -7.40 5.29
N ALA A 76 -12.54 -6.88 4.07
CA ALA A 76 -13.31 -7.35 2.92
C ALA A 76 -13.03 -8.82 2.60
N VAL A 77 -11.78 -9.28 2.70
CA VAL A 77 -11.42 -10.70 2.54
C VAL A 77 -12.11 -11.57 3.60
N ARG A 78 -12.09 -11.14 4.87
CA ARG A 78 -12.78 -11.83 5.97
C ARG A 78 -14.29 -11.86 5.74
N GLU A 79 -14.89 -10.75 5.33
CA GLU A 79 -16.31 -10.66 5.02
C GLU A 79 -16.69 -11.59 3.85
N PHE A 80 -15.87 -11.61 2.79
CA PHE A 80 -16.01 -12.51 1.66
C PHE A 80 -16.00 -13.98 2.08
N ILE A 81 -14.98 -14.42 2.81
CA ILE A 81 -14.85 -15.82 3.27
C ILE A 81 -16.05 -16.19 4.14
N THR A 82 -16.38 -15.34 5.12
CA THR A 82 -17.50 -15.59 6.04
C THR A 82 -18.84 -15.69 5.30
N ALA A 83 -19.10 -14.78 4.36
CA ALA A 83 -20.31 -14.80 3.55
C ALA A 83 -20.38 -16.05 2.65
N THR A 84 -19.24 -16.45 2.08
CA THR A 84 -19.11 -17.63 1.23
C THR A 84 -19.43 -18.92 1.99
N LEU A 85 -18.80 -19.13 3.15
CA LEU A 85 -19.04 -20.32 3.98
C LEU A 85 -20.51 -20.40 4.42
N LYS A 86 -21.06 -19.28 4.89
CA LYS A 86 -22.47 -19.18 5.29
C LYS A 86 -23.43 -19.48 4.14
N PHE A 87 -23.09 -19.08 2.92
CA PHE A 87 -23.87 -19.42 1.73
C PHE A 87 -23.86 -20.93 1.48
N PHE A 88 -22.70 -21.59 1.51
CA PHE A 88 -22.60 -23.03 1.24
C PHE A 88 -23.22 -23.89 2.33
N HIS A 89 -23.12 -23.51 3.61
CA HIS A 89 -23.84 -24.21 4.69
C HIS A 89 -25.36 -24.17 4.51
N ARG A 90 -25.89 -23.04 4.02
CA ARG A 90 -27.33 -22.87 3.78
C ARG A 90 -27.80 -23.54 2.49
N ASN A 91 -26.90 -23.83 1.56
CA ASN A 91 -27.23 -24.35 0.24
C ASN A 91 -26.28 -25.50 -0.15
N PRO A 92 -26.23 -26.62 0.59
CA PRO A 92 -25.22 -27.67 0.40
C PRO A 92 -25.31 -28.40 -0.95
N SER A 93 -26.48 -28.40 -1.58
CA SER A 93 -26.75 -29.03 -2.88
C SER A 93 -26.62 -28.07 -4.06
N VAL A 94 -26.20 -26.83 -3.86
CA VAL A 94 -26.01 -25.87 -4.95
C VAL A 94 -24.90 -26.37 -5.88
N PRO A 95 -25.09 -26.37 -7.22
CA PRO A 95 -24.07 -26.81 -8.17
C PRO A 95 -23.03 -25.70 -8.39
N LEU A 96 -22.48 -25.14 -7.31
CA LEU A 96 -21.45 -24.11 -7.32
C LEU A 96 -20.24 -24.57 -6.50
N ARG A 97 -19.05 -24.31 -7.02
CA ARG A 97 -17.75 -24.52 -6.38
C ARG A 97 -16.94 -23.24 -6.50
N ILE A 98 -16.14 -22.96 -5.47
CA ILE A 98 -15.17 -21.88 -5.50
C ILE A 98 -13.80 -22.51 -5.28
N PHE A 99 -12.89 -22.25 -6.21
CA PHE A 99 -11.48 -22.60 -6.09
C PHE A 99 -10.68 -21.32 -5.86
N ILE A 100 -9.90 -21.32 -4.79
CA ILE A 100 -9.15 -20.14 -4.34
C ILE A 100 -7.67 -20.53 -4.30
N THR A 101 -6.82 -19.74 -4.95
CA THR A 101 -5.37 -19.75 -4.70
C THR A 101 -5.05 -18.58 -3.76
N SER A 102 -4.13 -18.82 -2.84
CA SER A 102 -3.69 -17.82 -1.86
C SER A 102 -2.34 -18.24 -1.30
N ARG A 103 -1.49 -17.26 -0.95
CA ARG A 103 -0.38 -17.51 -0.01
C ARG A 103 -0.93 -17.95 1.35
N VAL A 104 -0.12 -18.66 2.13
CA VAL A 104 -0.48 -19.12 3.48
C VAL A 104 -0.45 -17.93 4.45
N GLU A 105 -1.50 -17.11 4.40
CA GLU A 105 -1.70 -16.04 5.38
C GLU A 105 -2.57 -16.52 6.53
N GLN A 106 -2.12 -16.28 7.76
CA GLN A 106 -2.82 -16.73 8.97
C GLN A 106 -4.27 -16.25 9.03
N HIS A 107 -4.54 -15.03 8.55
CA HIS A 107 -5.89 -14.44 8.57
C HIS A 107 -6.87 -15.12 7.59
N ILE A 108 -6.38 -15.69 6.49
CA ILE A 108 -7.17 -16.48 5.54
C ILE A 108 -7.28 -17.93 6.02
N HIS A 109 -6.14 -18.51 6.39
CA HIS A 109 -6.03 -19.91 6.78
C HIS A 109 -6.87 -20.22 8.03
N SER A 110 -6.84 -19.36 9.05
CA SER A 110 -7.61 -19.56 10.29
C SER A 110 -9.12 -19.59 10.06
N LEU A 111 -9.63 -18.83 9.09
CA LEU A 111 -11.05 -18.81 8.73
C LEU A 111 -11.48 -20.06 7.95
N LEU A 112 -10.65 -20.49 7.00
CA LEU A 112 -10.96 -21.61 6.12
C LEU A 112 -10.73 -22.99 6.77
N ALA A 113 -9.68 -23.13 7.59
CA ALA A 113 -9.33 -24.39 8.24
C ALA A 113 -10.34 -24.82 9.32
N ALA A 114 -11.12 -23.87 9.86
CA ALA A 114 -12.14 -24.16 10.85
C ALA A 114 -13.41 -24.81 10.26
N ASP A 115 -13.56 -24.84 8.94
CA ASP A 115 -14.80 -25.26 8.28
C ASP A 115 -14.67 -26.65 7.60
N GLY A 116 -15.52 -27.59 8.00
CA GLY A 116 -15.52 -28.95 7.45
C GLY A 116 -15.96 -29.08 5.99
N GLY A 117 -16.51 -28.01 5.39
CA GLY A 117 -16.89 -27.94 3.97
C GLY A 117 -15.75 -27.50 3.04
N VAL A 118 -14.63 -27.02 3.60
CA VAL A 118 -13.48 -26.53 2.83
C VAL A 118 -12.45 -27.64 2.65
N ARG A 119 -11.96 -27.80 1.40
CA ARG A 119 -10.83 -28.68 1.10
C ARG A 119 -9.58 -27.85 0.93
N LEU A 120 -8.74 -27.83 1.96
CA LEU A 120 -7.42 -27.20 1.89
C LEU A 120 -6.42 -28.18 1.27
N LYS A 121 -5.57 -27.68 0.38
CA LYS A 121 -4.49 -28.43 -0.24
C LYS A 121 -3.25 -27.56 -0.26
N ASP A 122 -2.25 -27.89 0.54
CA ASP A 122 -0.96 -27.22 0.51
C ASP A 122 -0.13 -27.79 -0.64
N LEU A 123 0.39 -26.90 -1.49
CA LEU A 123 1.25 -27.31 -2.60
C LEU A 123 2.64 -27.75 -2.11
N SER A 124 3.08 -27.32 -0.93
CA SER A 124 4.35 -27.74 -0.32
C SER A 124 4.36 -29.20 0.12
N ASP A 125 3.19 -29.81 0.34
CA ASP A 125 3.06 -31.24 0.65
C ASP A 125 3.41 -32.16 -0.54
N HIS A 126 3.61 -31.58 -1.73
CA HIS A 126 3.84 -32.33 -2.96
C HIS A 126 5.32 -32.21 -3.38
N CYS A 127 5.98 -33.34 -3.59
CA CYS A 127 7.35 -33.35 -4.11
C CYS A 127 7.36 -32.89 -5.57
N THR A 128 8.04 -31.78 -5.85
CA THR A 128 8.15 -31.22 -7.21
C THR A 128 9.44 -31.62 -7.93
N ARG A 129 10.33 -32.38 -7.27
CA ARG A 129 11.68 -32.64 -7.82
C ARG A 129 11.64 -33.41 -9.13
N GLU A 130 10.86 -34.49 -9.20
CA GLU A 130 10.74 -35.30 -10.42
C GLU A 130 10.13 -34.51 -11.58
N ASP A 131 9.15 -33.65 -11.29
CA ASP A 131 8.52 -32.79 -12.29
C ASP A 131 9.52 -31.73 -12.79
N ILE A 132 10.36 -31.16 -11.91
CA ILE A 132 11.43 -30.23 -12.28
C ILE A 132 12.51 -30.92 -13.09
N GLU A 133 12.95 -32.12 -12.69
CA GLU A 133 13.91 -32.91 -13.47
C GLU A 133 13.37 -33.19 -14.88
N THR A 134 12.08 -33.54 -14.97
CA THR A 134 11.40 -33.78 -16.25
C THR A 134 11.31 -32.50 -17.08
N PHE A 135 10.88 -31.39 -16.48
CA PHE A 135 10.85 -30.07 -17.13
C PHE A 135 12.24 -29.71 -17.66
N MET A 136 13.27 -29.76 -16.82
CA MET A 136 14.63 -29.39 -17.20
C MET A 136 15.14 -30.27 -18.35
N ARG A 137 14.97 -31.59 -18.26
CA ARG A 137 15.34 -32.51 -19.34
C ARG A 137 14.63 -32.15 -20.64
N THR A 138 13.30 -32.00 -20.61
CA THR A 138 12.51 -31.71 -21.81
C THR A 138 12.94 -30.40 -22.47
N VAL A 139 13.17 -29.35 -21.69
CA VAL A 139 13.47 -28.04 -22.26
C VAL A 139 14.92 -27.95 -22.75
N PHE A 140 15.90 -28.50 -22.03
CA PHE A 140 17.28 -28.59 -22.52
C PHE A 140 17.39 -29.52 -23.74
N ASP A 141 16.65 -30.64 -23.78
CA ASP A 141 16.61 -31.53 -24.95
C ASP A 141 16.02 -30.83 -26.19
N ALA A 142 15.08 -29.90 -26.00
CA ALA A 142 14.55 -29.10 -27.10
C ALA A 142 15.61 -28.11 -27.62
N GLU A 143 16.25 -27.35 -26.73
CA GLU A 143 17.25 -26.33 -27.10
C GLU A 143 18.52 -26.92 -27.72
N THR A 144 18.97 -28.08 -27.23
CA THR A 144 20.11 -28.81 -27.82
C THR A 144 19.83 -29.26 -29.26
N LYS A 145 18.56 -29.47 -29.63
CA LYS A 145 18.15 -29.85 -31.00
C LYS A 145 17.94 -28.65 -31.92
N THR A 146 17.73 -27.45 -31.40
CA THR A 146 17.37 -26.27 -32.19
C THR A 146 18.48 -25.24 -32.27
N ASN A 147 19.37 -25.15 -31.28
CA ASN A 147 20.38 -24.10 -31.19
C ASN A 147 21.73 -24.52 -31.83
N PRO A 148 22.17 -23.88 -32.94
CA PRO A 148 23.39 -24.28 -33.65
C PRO A 148 24.67 -24.15 -32.84
N ILE A 149 24.74 -23.18 -31.93
CA ILE A 149 25.93 -22.94 -31.09
C ILE A 149 26.09 -24.09 -30.08
N ILE A 150 24.98 -24.52 -29.48
CA ILE A 150 24.97 -25.65 -28.54
C ILE A 150 25.33 -26.94 -29.28
N GLN A 151 24.80 -27.16 -30.48
CA GLN A 151 25.14 -28.33 -31.30
C GLN A 151 26.62 -28.40 -31.66
N ALA A 152 27.20 -27.28 -32.08
CA ALA A 152 28.63 -27.20 -32.39
C ALA A 152 29.50 -27.50 -31.15
N HIS A 153 29.10 -26.98 -29.98
CA HIS A 153 29.78 -27.27 -28.72
C HIS A 153 29.67 -28.75 -28.33
N ILE A 154 28.49 -29.36 -28.51
CA ILE A 154 28.26 -30.79 -28.21
C ILE A 154 29.14 -31.68 -29.09
N GLN A 155 29.27 -31.34 -30.39
CA GLN A 155 30.14 -32.08 -31.31
C GLN A 155 31.62 -32.03 -30.90
N GLN A 156 32.06 -30.93 -30.28
CA GLN A 156 33.45 -30.74 -29.87
C GLN A 156 33.76 -31.27 -28.46
N ASN A 157 32.83 -31.10 -27.51
CA ASN A 157 33.08 -31.28 -26.07
C ASN A 157 32.19 -32.35 -25.40
N GLY A 158 31.28 -32.99 -26.15
CA GLY A 158 30.40 -34.04 -25.62
C GLY A 158 29.04 -33.51 -25.16
N SER A 159 28.60 -33.87 -23.95
CA SER A 159 27.26 -33.53 -23.46
C SER A 159 27.15 -32.09 -22.96
N TRP A 160 26.03 -31.41 -23.23
CA TRP A 160 25.70 -30.13 -22.60
C TRP A 160 24.19 -30.07 -22.27
N PRO A 161 23.78 -29.63 -21.06
CA PRO A 161 24.62 -29.38 -19.89
C PRO A 161 25.24 -30.70 -19.38
N HIS A 162 26.36 -30.64 -18.67
CA HIS A 162 26.91 -31.83 -18.02
C HIS A 162 25.94 -32.34 -16.94
N LYS A 163 25.95 -33.66 -16.67
CA LYS A 163 25.05 -34.28 -15.67
C LYS A 163 25.17 -33.63 -14.30
N ASP A 164 26.37 -33.25 -13.89
CA ASP A 164 26.61 -32.59 -12.61
C ASP A 164 26.02 -31.17 -12.57
N ASP A 165 26.08 -30.43 -13.68
CA ASP A 165 25.48 -29.11 -13.80
C ASP A 165 23.96 -29.18 -13.82
N ALA A 166 23.38 -30.15 -14.55
CA ALA A 166 21.95 -30.39 -14.54
C ALA A 166 21.45 -30.74 -13.12
N LYS A 167 22.18 -31.59 -12.39
CA LYS A 167 21.86 -31.92 -10.99
C LYS A 167 21.95 -30.71 -10.07
N LYS A 168 23.02 -29.91 -10.19
CA LYS A 168 23.19 -28.67 -9.43
C LYS A 168 22.05 -27.68 -9.69
N LEU A 169 21.59 -27.56 -10.94
CA LEU A 169 20.44 -26.72 -11.27
C LEU A 169 19.16 -27.21 -10.58
N VAL A 170 18.85 -28.50 -10.67
CA VAL A 170 17.67 -29.09 -10.01
C VAL A 170 17.72 -28.86 -8.50
N ASP A 171 18.88 -29.11 -7.88
CA ASP A 171 19.08 -28.91 -6.45
C ASP A 171 18.89 -27.43 -6.05
N ARG A 172 19.37 -26.48 -6.87
CA ARG A 172 19.20 -25.04 -6.65
C ARG A 172 17.77 -24.55 -6.85
N ILE A 173 17.05 -25.10 -7.84
CA ILE A 173 15.65 -24.74 -8.10
C ILE A 173 14.79 -25.01 -6.86
N GLY A 174 15.15 -26.03 -6.07
CA GLY A 174 14.58 -26.24 -4.73
C GLY A 174 13.06 -26.39 -4.72
N GLY A 175 12.49 -26.87 -5.84
CA GLY A 175 11.06 -27.09 -5.98
C GLY A 175 10.27 -25.96 -6.65
N SER A 176 10.88 -24.81 -6.94
CA SER A 176 10.18 -23.64 -7.49
C SER A 176 10.13 -23.65 -9.02
N PHE A 177 8.96 -23.95 -9.60
CA PHE A 177 8.74 -23.88 -11.04
C PHE A 177 8.91 -22.48 -11.62
N VAL A 178 8.54 -21.44 -10.87
CA VAL A 178 8.74 -20.05 -11.29
C VAL A 178 10.22 -19.73 -11.37
N PHE A 179 11.01 -20.17 -10.39
CA PHE A 179 12.47 -20.03 -10.43
C PHE A 179 13.07 -20.83 -11.60
N ALA A 180 12.66 -22.09 -11.80
CA ALA A 180 13.10 -22.92 -12.92
C ALA A 180 12.82 -22.27 -14.28
N SER A 181 11.58 -21.79 -14.49
CA SER A 181 11.17 -21.13 -15.74
C SER A 181 11.93 -19.84 -15.99
N THR A 182 12.12 -19.02 -14.95
CA THR A 182 12.84 -17.75 -15.04
C THR A 182 14.33 -17.98 -15.31
N LEU A 183 14.94 -18.96 -14.66
CA LEU A 183 16.34 -19.36 -14.88
C LEU A 183 16.55 -19.91 -16.29
N PHE A 184 15.61 -20.73 -16.77
CA PHE A 184 15.62 -21.19 -18.16
C PHE A 184 15.56 -20.01 -19.14
N LYS A 185 14.61 -19.08 -18.96
CA LYS A 185 14.54 -17.87 -19.79
C LYS A 185 15.86 -17.10 -19.74
N LEU A 186 16.47 -16.93 -18.58
CA LEU A 186 17.75 -16.23 -18.44
C LEU A 186 18.88 -16.89 -19.27
N ILE A 187 18.95 -18.23 -19.29
CA ILE A 187 19.99 -18.95 -20.05
C ILE A 187 19.77 -18.78 -21.56
N PHE A 188 18.54 -18.96 -22.04
CA PHE A 188 18.23 -19.11 -23.46
C PHE A 188 17.71 -17.85 -24.15
N GLN A 189 17.45 -16.77 -23.40
CA GLN A 189 17.03 -15.48 -23.96
C GLN A 189 18.02 -15.01 -25.02
N GLN A 190 17.54 -14.59 -26.18
CA GLN A 190 18.42 -14.07 -27.22
C GLN A 190 19.03 -12.73 -26.78
N PRO A 191 20.31 -12.48 -27.11
CA PRO A 191 20.89 -11.17 -26.87
C PRO A 191 20.11 -10.09 -27.63
N THR A 192 19.78 -9.03 -26.92
CA THR A 192 18.90 -7.92 -27.32
C THR A 192 19.72 -6.65 -27.60
N SER A 193 20.92 -6.55 -27.03
CA SER A 193 21.91 -5.52 -27.32
C SER A 193 22.91 -5.99 -28.38
N PRO A 194 23.30 -5.13 -29.34
CA PRO A 194 24.37 -5.41 -30.30
C PRO A 194 25.71 -5.78 -29.63
N ASP A 195 25.93 -5.29 -28.41
CA ASP A 195 27.15 -5.50 -27.63
C ASP A 195 27.07 -6.75 -26.72
N ASP A 196 25.88 -7.35 -26.58
CA ASP A 196 25.70 -8.59 -25.83
C ASP A 196 26.01 -9.80 -26.73
N HIS A 197 27.22 -10.34 -26.62
CA HIS A 197 27.63 -11.55 -27.33
C HIS A 197 27.45 -12.83 -26.48
N SER A 198 26.69 -12.76 -25.37
CA SER A 198 26.50 -13.92 -24.50
C SER A 198 25.66 -15.01 -25.17
N THR A 199 26.09 -16.25 -24.98
CA THR A 199 25.44 -17.45 -25.51
C THR A 199 24.89 -18.28 -24.36
N PRO A 200 23.97 -19.24 -24.61
CA PRO A 200 23.54 -20.16 -23.55
C PRO A 200 24.72 -20.86 -22.85
N LEU A 201 25.81 -21.14 -23.59
CA LEU A 201 27.04 -21.75 -23.05
C LEU A 201 27.72 -20.86 -22.00
N SER A 202 27.75 -19.55 -22.20
CA SER A 202 28.35 -18.61 -21.24
C SER A 202 27.40 -18.23 -20.10
N ARG A 203 26.08 -18.33 -20.31
CA ARG A 203 25.08 -18.02 -19.28
C ARG A 203 24.80 -19.15 -18.31
N LEU A 204 24.92 -20.42 -18.74
CA LEU A 204 24.71 -21.56 -17.85
C LEU A 204 25.60 -21.53 -16.59
N PRO A 205 26.92 -21.26 -16.66
CA PRO A 205 27.76 -21.10 -15.47
C PRO A 205 27.33 -19.95 -14.56
N LEU A 206 26.84 -18.84 -15.15
CA LEU A 206 26.32 -17.71 -14.37
C LEU A 206 25.03 -18.10 -13.62
N ALA A 207 24.12 -18.80 -14.31
CA ALA A 207 22.89 -19.32 -13.73
C ALA A 207 23.15 -20.32 -12.59
N LEU A 208 24.21 -21.13 -12.70
CA LEU A 208 24.67 -22.04 -11.66
C LEU A 208 25.24 -21.34 -10.42
N ASN A 209 25.53 -20.05 -10.49
CA ASN A 209 26.08 -19.27 -9.37
C ASN A 209 25.04 -18.38 -8.68
N ILE A 210 23.81 -18.32 -9.19
CA ILE A 210 22.72 -17.56 -8.56
C ILE A 210 22.36 -18.19 -7.22
N GLU A 211 22.21 -17.37 -6.19
CA GLU A 211 21.72 -17.80 -4.89
C GLU A 211 20.33 -18.45 -5.03
N PRO A 212 20.03 -19.53 -4.28
CA PRO A 212 18.71 -20.14 -4.30
C PRO A 212 17.61 -19.13 -3.93
N GLY A 213 16.48 -19.18 -4.66
CA GLY A 213 15.34 -18.29 -4.43
C GLY A 213 15.23 -17.13 -5.43
N LEU A 214 14.08 -16.47 -5.47
CA LEU A 214 13.76 -15.52 -6.56
C LEU A 214 14.56 -14.21 -6.49
N ASP A 215 15.02 -13.79 -5.31
CA ASP A 215 15.63 -12.45 -5.11
C ASP A 215 16.97 -12.29 -5.83
N GLY A 216 17.84 -13.30 -5.78
CA GLY A 216 19.10 -13.30 -6.52
C GLY A 216 18.86 -13.28 -8.03
N LEU A 217 17.85 -14.01 -8.50
CA LEU A 217 17.46 -14.08 -9.90
C LEU A 217 16.86 -12.76 -10.40
N TYR A 218 16.03 -12.10 -9.60
CA TYR A 218 15.53 -10.76 -9.87
C TYR A 218 16.67 -9.75 -9.96
N SER A 219 17.56 -9.74 -8.96
CA SER A 219 18.70 -8.83 -8.92
C SER A 219 19.58 -8.95 -10.16
N GLN A 220 19.92 -10.18 -10.56
CA GLN A 220 20.76 -10.39 -11.73
C GLN A 220 20.05 -10.04 -13.03
N THR A 221 18.75 -10.33 -13.15
CA THR A 221 17.98 -9.98 -14.35
C THR A 221 17.84 -8.46 -14.49
N LEU A 222 17.54 -7.75 -13.39
CA LEU A 222 17.44 -6.29 -13.36
C LEU A 222 18.77 -5.61 -13.67
N ALA A 223 19.88 -6.15 -13.16
CA ALA A 223 21.22 -5.61 -13.41
C ALA A 223 21.60 -5.54 -14.90
N ARG A 224 21.00 -6.38 -15.75
CA ARG A 224 21.25 -6.35 -17.21
C ARG A 224 20.80 -5.06 -17.86
N SER A 225 19.71 -4.46 -17.37
CA SER A 225 19.13 -3.23 -17.93
C SER A 225 19.47 -1.98 -17.15
N GLU A 226 20.18 -2.10 -16.03
CA GLU A 226 20.47 -0.99 -15.11
C GLU A 226 21.19 0.18 -15.79
N HIS A 227 22.00 -0.12 -16.80
CA HIS A 227 22.75 0.88 -17.58
C HIS A 227 21.90 1.59 -18.64
N LEU A 228 20.69 1.11 -18.93
CA LEU A 228 19.84 1.67 -19.98
C LEU A 228 19.16 2.98 -19.52
N PRO A 229 19.00 3.96 -20.43
CA PRO A 229 18.24 5.17 -20.14
C PRO A 229 16.81 4.86 -19.68
N HIS A 230 16.32 5.62 -18.70
CA HIS A 230 14.98 5.49 -18.13
C HIS A 230 14.69 4.16 -17.39
N PHE A 231 15.68 3.28 -17.20
CA PHE A 231 15.50 2.04 -16.45
C PHE A 231 14.87 2.24 -15.06
N PRO A 232 15.40 3.13 -14.18
CA PRO A 232 14.83 3.28 -12.84
C PRO A 232 13.41 3.86 -12.90
N GLU A 233 13.12 4.76 -13.84
CA GLU A 233 11.77 5.30 -14.08
C GLU A 233 10.76 4.21 -14.45
N ILE A 234 11.13 3.36 -15.42
CA ILE A 234 10.26 2.33 -15.96
C ILE A 234 9.98 1.27 -14.91
N ILE A 235 11.01 0.76 -14.23
CA ILE A 235 10.85 -0.29 -13.22
C ILE A 235 10.08 0.22 -12.00
N SER A 236 10.37 1.44 -11.55
CA SER A 236 9.62 2.07 -10.46
C SER A 236 8.15 2.26 -10.81
N THR A 237 7.87 2.64 -12.07
CA THR A 237 6.49 2.75 -12.57
C THR A 237 5.79 1.40 -12.53
N LEU A 238 6.36 0.36 -13.12
CA LEU A 238 5.75 -0.97 -13.15
C LEU A 238 5.52 -1.54 -11.74
N ALA A 239 6.45 -1.30 -10.82
CA ALA A 239 6.33 -1.72 -9.43
C ALA A 239 5.13 -1.05 -8.73
N LEU A 240 4.92 0.24 -8.96
CA LEU A 240 3.94 1.05 -8.21
C LEU A 240 2.58 1.25 -8.91
N LEU A 241 2.42 0.80 -10.17
CA LEU A 241 1.14 0.84 -10.88
C LEU A 241 0.09 -0.04 -10.16
N ALA A 242 -1.06 0.55 -9.84
CA ALA A 242 -2.19 -0.17 -9.25
C ALA A 242 -2.85 -1.17 -10.21
N LYS A 243 -2.76 -0.87 -11.51
CA LYS A 243 -3.21 -1.73 -12.60
C LYS A 243 -2.18 -1.64 -13.72
N PRO A 244 -1.79 -2.78 -14.32
CA PRO A 244 -0.74 -2.75 -15.33
C PRO A 244 -1.19 -2.01 -16.61
N LEU A 245 -0.24 -1.34 -17.26
CA LEU A 245 -0.44 -0.52 -18.46
C LEU A 245 0.30 -1.12 -19.66
N PRO A 246 -0.15 -0.87 -20.90
CA PRO A 246 0.62 -1.21 -22.11
C PRO A 246 1.89 -0.36 -22.23
N ILE A 247 2.76 -0.70 -23.18
CA ILE A 247 4.03 0.00 -23.42
C ILE A 247 3.79 1.48 -23.71
N SER A 248 2.84 1.83 -24.58
CA SER A 248 2.46 3.22 -24.83
C SER A 248 1.89 3.91 -23.60
N GLY A 249 1.15 3.20 -22.75
CA GLY A 249 0.59 3.75 -21.52
C GLY A 249 1.67 4.15 -20.52
N VAL A 250 2.70 3.31 -20.35
CA VAL A 250 3.87 3.62 -19.53
C VAL A 250 4.70 4.75 -20.14
N ALA A 251 4.90 4.73 -21.45
CA ALA A 251 5.64 5.76 -22.17
C ALA A 251 4.96 7.15 -22.06
N GLU A 252 3.65 7.20 -22.25
CA GLU A 252 2.85 8.42 -22.11
C GLU A 252 2.86 8.95 -20.66
N LEU A 253 2.80 8.06 -19.66
CA LEU A 253 2.83 8.43 -18.24
C LEU A 253 4.16 9.05 -17.82
N LEU A 254 5.27 8.53 -18.37
CA LEU A 254 6.63 8.99 -18.09
C LEU A 254 7.11 10.10 -19.04
N ASP A 255 6.31 10.46 -20.04
CA ASP A 255 6.65 11.41 -21.10
C ASP A 255 7.93 11.04 -21.87
N ILE A 256 8.07 9.75 -22.21
CA ILE A 256 9.20 9.19 -22.98
C ILE A 256 8.72 8.45 -24.23
N GLN A 257 9.65 8.04 -25.09
CA GLN A 257 9.33 7.26 -26.29
C GLN A 257 8.99 5.80 -25.93
N ALA A 258 7.97 5.24 -26.60
CA ALA A 258 7.59 3.83 -26.41
C ALA A 258 8.71 2.86 -26.74
N SER A 259 9.61 3.21 -27.68
CA SER A 259 10.81 2.43 -27.99
C SER A 259 11.79 2.35 -26.81
N ALA A 260 11.89 3.39 -25.99
CA ALA A 260 12.73 3.36 -24.78
C ALA A 260 12.17 2.39 -23.74
N VAL A 261 10.84 2.38 -23.57
CA VAL A 261 10.16 1.40 -22.71
C VAL A 261 10.38 -0.01 -23.24
N ALA A 262 10.11 -0.25 -24.52
CA ALA A 262 10.31 -1.56 -25.13
C ALA A 262 11.76 -2.05 -24.98
N HIS A 263 12.76 -1.17 -25.18
CA HIS A 263 14.18 -1.52 -25.06
C HIS A 263 14.54 -2.02 -23.66
N VAL A 264 14.11 -1.34 -22.60
CA VAL A 264 14.33 -1.81 -21.22
C VAL A 264 13.63 -3.15 -20.97
N LEU A 265 12.42 -3.33 -21.50
CA LEU A 265 11.64 -4.55 -21.25
C LEU A 265 12.16 -5.78 -21.99
N LEU A 266 12.83 -5.62 -23.12
CA LEU A 266 13.40 -6.73 -23.90
C LEU A 266 14.38 -7.58 -23.07
N ASP A 267 15.21 -6.93 -22.25
CA ASP A 267 16.17 -7.59 -21.37
C ASP A 267 15.49 -8.26 -20.17
N LEU A 268 14.33 -7.76 -19.77
CA LEU A 268 13.59 -8.21 -18.58
C LEU A 268 12.55 -9.29 -18.89
N GLN A 269 12.51 -9.81 -20.12
CA GLN A 269 11.57 -10.85 -20.56
C GLN A 269 11.63 -12.16 -19.75
N ALA A 270 12.68 -12.38 -18.95
CA ALA A 270 12.73 -13.49 -18.02
C ALA A 270 11.72 -13.32 -16.86
N ILE A 271 11.49 -12.08 -16.42
CA ILE A 271 10.71 -11.74 -15.20
C ILE A 271 9.45 -10.91 -15.49
N VAL A 272 9.38 -10.29 -16.66
CA VAL A 272 8.25 -9.50 -17.16
C VAL A 272 7.69 -10.13 -18.44
N GLN A 273 6.37 -10.23 -18.54
CA GLN A 273 5.67 -10.52 -19.78
C GLN A 273 5.55 -9.23 -20.61
N VAL A 274 6.29 -9.20 -21.72
CA VAL A 274 6.25 -8.11 -22.70
C VAL A 274 5.27 -8.49 -23.79
N PRO A 275 4.16 -7.76 -23.95
CA PRO A 275 3.18 -8.08 -24.97
C PRO A 275 3.75 -7.80 -26.37
N GLY A 276 3.40 -8.65 -27.35
CA GLY A 276 3.84 -8.48 -28.74
C GLY A 276 3.13 -7.34 -29.48
N THR A 277 2.04 -6.83 -28.91
CA THR A 277 1.20 -5.74 -29.41
C THR A 277 0.88 -4.78 -28.26
N ASP A 278 0.62 -3.51 -28.59
CA ASP A 278 0.46 -2.43 -27.59
C ASP A 278 -0.96 -2.33 -26.99
N ASP A 279 -1.84 -3.27 -27.33
CA ASP A 279 -3.20 -3.41 -26.79
C ASP A 279 -3.24 -4.18 -25.46
N ALA A 280 -2.22 -4.98 -25.17
CA ALA A 280 -2.09 -5.74 -23.95
C ALA A 280 -1.17 -5.05 -22.93
N PRO A 281 -1.42 -5.21 -21.62
CA PRO A 281 -0.61 -4.57 -20.61
C PRO A 281 0.69 -5.35 -20.31
N ILE A 282 1.71 -4.64 -19.85
CA ILE A 282 2.95 -5.23 -19.31
C ILE A 282 2.61 -5.85 -17.96
N THR A 283 2.94 -7.13 -17.76
CA THR A 283 2.64 -7.84 -16.50
C THR A 283 3.88 -8.53 -15.96
N PHE A 284 3.98 -8.67 -14.64
CA PHE A 284 5.02 -9.51 -14.04
C PHE A 284 4.59 -10.97 -14.12
N TYR A 285 5.52 -11.90 -14.36
CA TYR A 285 5.17 -13.33 -14.29
C TYR A 285 4.80 -13.77 -12.88
N HIS A 286 5.28 -13.03 -11.87
CA HIS A 286 5.02 -13.35 -10.47
C HIS A 286 4.96 -12.08 -9.63
N THR A 287 3.99 -12.01 -8.72
CA THR A 287 3.75 -10.81 -7.90
C THR A 287 4.84 -10.56 -6.86
N SER A 288 5.62 -11.59 -6.49
CA SER A 288 6.79 -11.39 -5.60
C SER A 288 7.88 -10.50 -6.19
N LEU A 289 7.89 -10.24 -7.51
CA LEU A 289 8.80 -9.24 -8.10
C LEU A 289 8.42 -7.84 -7.62
N ARG A 290 7.12 -7.54 -7.54
CA ARG A 290 6.63 -6.28 -6.96
C ARG A 290 7.04 -6.18 -5.50
N ASP A 291 6.79 -7.25 -4.72
CA ASP A 291 7.18 -7.30 -3.30
C ASP A 291 8.68 -7.09 -3.11
N PHE A 292 9.50 -7.71 -3.96
CA PHE A 292 10.95 -7.52 -3.98
C PHE A 292 11.30 -6.04 -4.23
N LEU A 293 10.81 -5.44 -5.32
CA LEU A 293 11.09 -4.05 -5.70
C LEU A 293 10.60 -3.03 -4.65
N THR A 294 9.57 -3.35 -3.87
CA THR A 294 9.03 -2.46 -2.82
C THR A 294 9.53 -2.82 -1.41
N THR A 295 10.55 -3.67 -1.28
CA THR A 295 11.15 -4.04 0.03
C THR A 295 12.65 -3.77 0.01
N GLU A 296 13.08 -2.69 0.68
CA GLU A 296 14.47 -2.22 0.64
C GLU A 296 15.50 -3.28 1.03
N SER A 297 15.24 -4.02 2.11
CA SER A 297 16.13 -5.09 2.59
C SER A 297 16.30 -6.26 1.62
N ARG A 298 15.37 -6.42 0.66
CA ARG A 298 15.42 -7.46 -0.36
C ARG A 298 16.05 -6.95 -1.65
N SER A 299 15.63 -5.78 -2.13
CA SER A 299 16.05 -5.26 -3.44
C SER A 299 17.32 -4.42 -3.43
N GLY A 300 17.75 -3.93 -2.26
CA GLY A 300 18.91 -3.05 -2.12
C GLY A 300 18.81 -1.87 -3.09
N ARG A 301 19.80 -1.74 -4.00
CA ARG A 301 19.86 -0.66 -4.99
C ARG A 301 18.71 -0.61 -6.00
N PHE A 302 17.92 -1.69 -6.14
CA PHE A 302 16.72 -1.71 -7.00
C PHE A 302 15.44 -1.32 -6.25
N PHE A 303 15.54 -0.92 -4.99
CA PHE A 303 14.41 -0.50 -4.19
C PHE A 303 13.70 0.70 -4.79
N VAL A 304 12.37 0.60 -4.88
CA VAL A 304 11.50 1.65 -5.38
C VAL A 304 10.90 2.42 -4.20
N PRO A 305 11.36 3.65 -3.92
CA PRO A 305 10.88 4.42 -2.79
C PRO A 305 9.45 4.94 -3.01
N LEU A 306 8.69 5.06 -1.92
CA LEU A 306 7.31 5.60 -1.94
C LEU A 306 7.23 7.05 -2.46
N SER A 307 8.32 7.82 -2.37
CA SER A 307 8.42 9.17 -2.94
C SER A 307 8.16 9.17 -4.45
N PHE A 308 8.41 8.06 -5.15
CA PHE A 308 8.16 7.93 -6.59
C PHE A 308 6.66 8.05 -6.95
N HIS A 309 5.75 7.85 -5.99
CA HIS A 309 4.33 8.14 -6.19
C HIS A 309 4.05 9.61 -6.56
N ALA A 310 4.90 10.57 -6.14
CA ALA A 310 4.79 11.97 -6.54
C ALA A 310 4.89 12.11 -8.07
N ARG A 311 5.92 11.49 -8.65
CA ARG A 311 6.16 11.48 -10.10
C ARG A 311 4.99 10.84 -10.85
N LEU A 312 4.49 9.71 -10.37
CA LEU A 312 3.34 9.04 -10.99
C LEU A 312 2.06 9.87 -10.91
N LEU A 313 1.83 10.58 -9.81
CA LEU A 313 0.68 11.47 -9.68
C LEU A 313 0.77 12.68 -10.62
N ILE A 314 1.96 13.30 -10.70
CA ILE A 314 2.25 14.41 -11.63
C ILE A 314 2.05 13.96 -13.08
N GLY A 315 2.60 12.80 -13.45
CA GLY A 315 2.41 12.20 -14.77
C GLY A 315 0.94 11.96 -15.08
N CYS A 316 0.19 11.36 -14.13
CA CYS A 316 -1.24 11.11 -14.28
C CYS A 316 -2.04 12.39 -14.56
N LEU A 317 -1.80 13.44 -13.77
CA LEU A 317 -2.50 14.71 -13.92
C LEU A 317 -2.10 15.41 -15.24
N SER A 318 -0.85 15.28 -15.66
CA SER A 318 -0.36 15.81 -16.93
C SER A 318 -1.02 15.14 -18.13
N CYS A 319 -1.15 13.80 -18.12
CA CYS A 319 -1.88 13.05 -19.14
C CYS A 319 -3.37 13.45 -19.19
N GLU A 320 -4.01 13.59 -18.03
CA GLU A 320 -5.40 14.04 -17.95
C GLU A 320 -5.58 15.44 -18.57
N LEU A 321 -4.73 16.40 -18.21
CA LEU A 321 -4.79 17.75 -18.75
C LEU A 321 -4.55 17.78 -20.26
N ARG A 322 -3.56 17.03 -20.75
CA ARG A 322 -3.26 16.89 -22.19
C ARG A 322 -4.49 16.39 -22.95
N ALA A 323 -5.16 15.35 -22.45
CA ALA A 323 -6.38 14.80 -23.05
C ALA A 323 -7.53 15.82 -23.03
N ARG A 324 -7.71 16.57 -21.94
CA ARG A 324 -8.75 17.62 -21.84
C ARG A 324 -8.54 18.76 -22.82
N ARG A 325 -7.29 19.20 -23.01
CA ARG A 325 -6.95 20.27 -23.97
C ARG A 325 -7.30 19.87 -25.41
N GLN A 326 -7.17 18.59 -25.76
CA GLN A 326 -7.47 18.08 -27.10
C GLN A 326 -8.98 17.93 -27.38
N ALA A 327 -9.81 17.72 -26.35
CA ALA A 327 -11.26 17.48 -26.52
C ALA A 327 -12.14 18.29 -25.53
N PRO A 328 -12.18 19.63 -25.63
CA PRO A 328 -12.80 20.48 -24.61
C PRO A 328 -14.35 20.46 -24.55
N ARG A 329 -15.06 19.88 -25.54
CA ARG A 329 -16.51 20.10 -25.73
C ARG A 329 -17.46 18.91 -25.53
N SER A 330 -17.01 17.72 -25.09
CA SER A 330 -17.93 16.58 -24.98
C SER A 330 -17.58 15.56 -23.90
N LEU A 331 -18.29 15.64 -22.77
CA LEU A 331 -18.18 14.72 -21.64
C LEU A 331 -18.47 13.25 -22.02
N GLY A 332 -19.39 13.02 -22.97
CA GLY A 332 -19.79 11.68 -23.44
C GLY A 332 -18.85 11.04 -24.48
N PHE A 333 -18.12 11.85 -25.25
CA PHE A 333 -17.06 11.39 -26.16
C PHE A 333 -15.76 11.13 -25.39
N TYR A 334 -15.53 11.91 -24.32
CA TYR A 334 -14.38 11.79 -23.42
C TYR A 334 -14.25 10.37 -22.85
N LEU A 335 -15.31 9.60 -22.60
CA LEU A 335 -15.21 8.26 -21.99
C LEU A 335 -14.96 7.12 -22.99
N ARG A 336 -15.22 7.30 -24.30
CA ARG A 336 -15.19 6.20 -25.29
C ARG A 336 -13.88 6.09 -26.10
N GLN A 337 -13.01 7.11 -26.07
CA GLN A 337 -11.72 7.11 -26.80
C GLN A 337 -10.51 7.47 -25.92
N GLN A 338 -10.59 7.27 -24.61
CA GLN A 338 -9.42 7.49 -23.74
C GLN A 338 -8.34 6.43 -23.94
N THR A 339 -7.09 6.88 -24.01
CA THR A 339 -5.93 5.99 -23.91
C THR A 339 -5.96 5.21 -22.59
N ALA A 340 -5.24 4.10 -22.52
CA ALA A 340 -5.18 3.28 -21.31
C ALA A 340 -4.69 4.09 -20.10
N VAL A 341 -3.72 5.00 -20.30
CA VAL A 341 -3.19 5.84 -19.22
C VAL A 341 -4.19 6.87 -18.72
N VAL A 342 -4.98 7.55 -19.58
CA VAL A 342 -5.96 8.54 -19.10
C VAL A 342 -7.03 7.86 -18.22
N ARG A 343 -7.49 6.66 -18.60
CA ARG A 343 -8.39 5.86 -17.76
C ARG A 343 -7.75 5.49 -16.43
N TYR A 344 -6.48 5.11 -16.47
CA TYR A 344 -5.71 4.82 -15.26
C TYR A 344 -5.59 6.05 -14.36
N SER A 345 -5.21 7.20 -14.90
CA SER A 345 -5.01 8.46 -14.18
C SER A 345 -6.28 8.93 -13.47
N LEU A 346 -7.43 8.88 -14.14
CA LEU A 346 -8.72 9.27 -13.57
C LEU A 346 -9.11 8.40 -12.36
N TYR A 347 -8.79 7.11 -12.39
CA TYR A 347 -9.22 6.16 -11.36
C TYR A 347 -8.18 5.98 -10.24
N TYR A 348 -6.90 5.87 -10.59
CA TYR A 348 -5.81 5.51 -9.68
C TYR A 348 -4.90 6.67 -9.32
N GLY A 349 -4.87 7.77 -10.07
CA GLY A 349 -3.98 8.90 -9.81
C GLY A 349 -4.07 9.38 -8.37
N ASN A 350 -5.22 9.94 -7.98
CA ASN A 350 -5.43 10.36 -6.59
C ASN A 350 -5.65 9.15 -5.65
N ARG A 351 -6.42 8.15 -6.07
CA ARG A 351 -6.82 7.05 -5.18
C ARG A 351 -5.65 6.21 -4.69
N THR A 352 -4.64 6.01 -5.54
CA THR A 352 -3.44 5.24 -5.22
C THR A 352 -2.28 6.17 -4.92
N HIS A 353 -1.87 7.03 -5.85
CA HIS A 353 -0.58 7.70 -5.74
C HIS A 353 -0.58 8.84 -4.73
N TRP A 354 -1.65 9.63 -4.61
CA TRP A 354 -1.78 10.59 -3.51
C TRP A 354 -1.86 9.87 -2.16
N ASN A 355 -2.80 8.92 -2.00
CA ASN A 355 -3.02 8.25 -0.72
C ASN A 355 -1.83 7.44 -0.21
N ARG A 356 -1.02 6.85 -1.11
CA ARG A 356 0.15 6.06 -0.71
C ARG A 356 1.42 6.91 -0.55
N GLY A 357 1.51 8.05 -1.22
CA GLY A 357 2.75 8.83 -1.33
C GLY A 357 2.76 10.21 -0.69
N ASN A 358 1.61 10.81 -0.37
CA ASN A 358 1.54 12.24 -0.02
C ASN A 358 2.47 12.69 1.12
N ALA A 359 2.70 11.83 2.12
CA ALA A 359 3.58 12.11 3.25
C ALA A 359 5.07 12.22 2.86
N MET A 360 5.44 11.74 1.67
CA MET A 360 6.81 11.73 1.12
C MET A 360 7.00 12.74 -0.01
N PHE A 361 5.98 13.53 -0.34
CA PHE A 361 6.09 14.50 -1.42
C PHE A 361 6.97 15.67 -0.99
N THR A 362 7.88 16.08 -1.87
CA THR A 362 8.71 17.24 -1.59
C THR A 362 7.94 18.53 -1.83
N ARG A 363 8.46 19.65 -1.32
CA ARG A 363 7.94 20.99 -1.61
C ARG A 363 7.76 21.23 -3.12
N ASN A 364 8.76 20.88 -3.92
CA ASN A 364 8.73 21.08 -5.38
C ASN A 364 7.67 20.20 -6.07
N ASP A 365 7.48 18.96 -5.60
CA ASP A 365 6.41 18.10 -6.10
C ASP A 365 5.03 18.72 -5.83
N LEU A 366 4.83 19.26 -4.62
CA LEU A 366 3.58 19.91 -4.21
C LEU A 366 3.31 21.18 -5.00
N GLU A 367 4.32 22.04 -5.20
CA GLU A 367 4.21 23.25 -6.03
C GLU A 367 3.80 22.89 -7.48
N THR A 368 4.43 21.86 -8.05
CA THR A 368 4.09 21.36 -9.40
C THR A 368 2.65 20.82 -9.44
N LEU A 369 2.26 20.00 -8.45
CA LEU A 369 0.90 19.46 -8.35
C LEU A 369 -0.13 20.58 -8.22
N ILE A 370 0.09 21.57 -7.35
CA ILE A 370 -0.81 22.71 -7.16
C ILE A 370 -1.01 23.47 -8.48
N GLN A 371 0.06 23.70 -9.23
CA GLN A 371 -0.02 24.38 -10.52
C GLN A 371 -0.87 23.59 -11.53
N LEU A 372 -0.65 22.28 -11.65
CA LEU A 372 -1.44 21.42 -12.53
C LEU A 372 -2.90 21.34 -12.09
N ARG A 373 -3.18 21.32 -10.78
CA ARG A 373 -4.56 21.28 -10.25
C ARG A 373 -5.30 22.60 -10.48
N ARG A 374 -4.62 23.75 -10.37
CA ARG A 374 -5.19 25.05 -10.73
C ARG A 374 -5.63 25.06 -12.19
N GLU A 375 -4.79 24.56 -13.08
CA GLU A 375 -5.17 24.42 -14.48
C GLU A 375 -6.36 23.46 -14.68
N ALA A 376 -6.35 22.32 -13.98
CA ALA A 376 -7.45 21.35 -14.05
C ALA A 376 -8.79 21.97 -13.64
N VAL A 377 -8.80 22.77 -12.58
CA VAL A 377 -9.99 23.51 -12.12
C VAL A 377 -10.54 24.45 -13.19
N GLU A 378 -9.68 25.10 -13.97
CA GLU A 378 -10.12 26.01 -15.05
C GLU A 378 -10.77 25.24 -16.21
N LEU A 379 -10.23 24.07 -16.55
CA LEU A 379 -10.71 23.23 -17.66
C LEU A 379 -11.94 22.38 -17.31
N LEU A 380 -12.19 22.10 -16.03
CA LEU A 380 -13.28 21.23 -15.60
C LEU A 380 -14.67 21.89 -15.69
N PRO A 381 -15.72 21.17 -16.11
CA PRO A 381 -17.10 21.65 -15.97
C PRO A 381 -17.47 21.82 -14.49
N ILE A 382 -18.40 22.74 -14.19
CA ILE A 382 -18.80 23.13 -12.82
C ILE A 382 -19.05 21.93 -11.90
N GLY A 383 -19.74 20.89 -12.38
CA GLY A 383 -20.07 19.69 -11.60
C GLY A 383 -18.88 18.84 -11.15
N PHE A 384 -17.73 18.96 -11.82
CA PHE A 384 -16.51 18.22 -11.50
C PHE A 384 -15.46 19.06 -10.78
N LYS A 385 -15.64 20.40 -10.73
CA LYS A 385 -14.70 21.30 -10.06
C LYS A 385 -14.61 21.04 -8.55
N SER A 386 -15.69 20.62 -7.90
CA SER A 386 -15.71 20.42 -6.44
C SER A 386 -14.69 19.40 -5.95
N ALA A 387 -14.57 18.26 -6.65
CA ALA A 387 -13.59 17.23 -6.33
C ALA A 387 -12.16 17.73 -6.54
N GLU A 388 -11.91 18.49 -7.60
CA GLU A 388 -10.58 19.03 -7.89
C GLU A 388 -10.19 20.18 -6.96
N PHE A 389 -11.12 21.06 -6.61
CA PHE A 389 -10.92 22.05 -5.54
C PHE A 389 -10.56 21.37 -4.22
N ASN A 390 -11.24 20.28 -3.85
CA ASN A 390 -10.90 19.57 -2.62
C ASN A 390 -9.46 19.02 -2.65
N ARG A 391 -9.02 18.46 -3.78
CA ARG A 391 -7.65 17.96 -3.95
C ARG A 391 -6.61 19.08 -3.96
N LEU A 392 -6.95 20.24 -4.54
CA LEU A 392 -6.11 21.44 -4.50
C LEU A 392 -5.96 21.96 -3.06
N GLY A 393 -7.05 22.04 -2.29
CA GLY A 393 -7.00 22.42 -0.87
C GLY A 393 -6.12 21.48 -0.05
N LEU A 394 -6.22 20.16 -0.26
CA LEU A 394 -5.33 19.18 0.38
C LEU A 394 -3.86 19.37 0.00
N ALA A 395 -3.56 19.64 -1.28
CA ALA A 395 -2.20 19.91 -1.75
C ALA A 395 -1.60 21.18 -1.15
N LEU A 396 -2.40 22.25 -1.03
CA LEU A 396 -2.01 23.49 -0.36
C LEU A 396 -1.77 23.26 1.13
N GLY A 397 -2.62 22.48 1.81
CA GLY A 397 -2.40 22.09 3.20
C GLY A 397 -1.09 21.30 3.40
N SER A 398 -0.79 20.36 2.49
CA SER A 398 0.51 19.66 2.49
C SER A 398 1.68 20.62 2.23
N LEU A 399 1.55 21.57 1.29
CA LEU A 399 2.60 22.57 1.04
C LEU A 399 2.84 23.46 2.26
N PHE A 400 1.77 23.86 2.96
CA PHE A 400 1.86 24.62 4.20
C PHE A 400 2.66 23.90 5.29
N ALA A 401 2.54 22.57 5.38
CA ALA A 401 3.36 21.79 6.31
C ALA A 401 4.87 21.89 6.00
N HIS A 402 5.25 22.20 4.75
CA HIS A 402 6.65 22.42 4.35
C HIS A 402 7.09 23.89 4.42
N ASP A 403 6.26 24.84 3.98
CA ASP A 403 6.66 26.24 3.81
C ASP A 403 6.23 27.16 4.98
N ARG A 404 5.27 26.72 5.80
CA ARG A 404 4.63 27.49 6.89
C ARG A 404 4.14 28.88 6.44
N SER A 405 3.76 29.02 5.16
CA SER A 405 3.28 30.26 4.56
C SER A 405 1.82 30.51 4.91
N THR A 406 1.54 31.63 5.60
CA THR A 406 0.17 32.05 5.93
C THR A 406 -0.72 32.16 4.68
N SER A 407 -0.19 32.70 3.58
CA SER A 407 -0.95 32.82 2.33
C SER A 407 -1.36 31.45 1.73
N THR A 408 -0.51 30.43 1.89
CA THR A 408 -0.77 29.07 1.40
C THR A 408 -1.93 28.42 2.15
N ILE A 409 -1.94 28.52 3.49
CA ILE A 409 -3.01 27.95 4.32
C ILE A 409 -4.32 28.74 4.22
N GLU A 410 -4.26 30.07 4.08
CA GLU A 410 -5.45 30.91 3.83
C GLU A 410 -6.10 30.56 2.49
N GLU A 411 -5.31 30.29 1.44
CA GLU A 411 -5.82 29.81 0.16
C GLU A 411 -6.50 28.44 0.32
N ALA A 412 -5.88 27.50 1.05
CA ALA A 412 -6.46 26.18 1.34
C ALA A 412 -7.82 26.30 2.04
N ILE A 413 -7.92 27.13 3.08
CA ILE A 413 -9.16 27.40 3.83
C ILE A 413 -10.22 28.01 2.92
N SER A 414 -9.85 29.01 2.10
CA SER A 414 -10.75 29.65 1.14
C SER A 414 -11.35 28.63 0.16
N ILE A 415 -10.51 27.73 -0.35
CA ILE A 415 -10.93 26.63 -1.23
C ILE A 415 -11.85 25.64 -0.51
N HIS A 416 -11.51 25.21 0.71
CA HIS A 416 -12.35 24.30 1.48
C HIS A 416 -13.72 24.91 1.82
N ARG A 417 -13.78 26.20 2.14
CA ARG A 417 -15.05 26.94 2.31
C ARG A 417 -15.87 26.96 1.02
N LYS A 418 -15.24 27.16 -0.14
CA LYS A 418 -15.91 27.11 -1.45
C LYS A 418 -16.49 25.71 -1.74
N VAL A 419 -15.74 24.65 -1.46
CA VAL A 419 -16.22 23.26 -1.61
C VAL A 419 -17.39 23.00 -0.68
N LEU A 420 -17.30 23.40 0.59
CA LEU A 420 -18.37 23.20 1.57
C LEU A 420 -19.68 23.89 1.15
N ARG A 421 -19.61 25.11 0.61
CA ARG A 421 -20.80 25.83 0.09
C ARG A 421 -21.49 25.10 -1.07
N SER A 422 -20.74 24.31 -1.84
CA SER A 422 -21.29 23.50 -2.93
C SER A 422 -21.92 22.17 -2.49
N ARG A 423 -21.77 21.82 -1.20
CA ARG A 423 -22.23 20.54 -0.62
C ARG A 423 -23.33 20.80 0.41
N PRO A 424 -24.63 20.77 0.04
CA PRO A 424 -25.74 20.98 0.98
C PRO A 424 -25.73 19.94 2.11
N TYR A 425 -26.54 20.16 3.17
CA TYR A 425 -26.53 19.36 4.40
C TYR A 425 -26.57 17.83 4.16
N LEU A 426 -27.41 17.36 3.23
CA LEU A 426 -27.56 15.94 2.90
C LEU A 426 -26.55 15.41 1.87
N HIS A 427 -25.57 16.22 1.44
CA HIS A 427 -24.57 15.77 0.49
C HIS A 427 -23.65 14.72 1.14
N PRO A 428 -23.41 13.56 0.49
CA PRO A 428 -22.65 12.45 1.09
C PRO A 428 -21.25 12.88 1.56
N ASP A 429 -20.56 13.69 0.75
CA ASP A 429 -19.21 14.16 1.07
C ASP A 429 -19.14 15.38 2.00
N ARG A 430 -20.27 15.90 2.52
CA ARG A 430 -20.24 17.11 3.36
C ARG A 430 -19.40 16.90 4.62
N SER A 431 -19.57 15.76 5.27
CA SER A 431 -18.80 15.39 6.48
C SER A 431 -17.29 15.38 6.23
N PHE A 432 -16.84 14.96 5.04
CA PHE A 432 -15.42 15.01 4.66
C PHE A 432 -14.93 16.43 4.39
N SER A 433 -15.73 17.28 3.73
CA SER A 433 -15.38 18.69 3.53
C SER A 433 -15.25 19.47 4.84
N LEU A 434 -16.16 19.23 5.78
CA LEU A 434 -16.10 19.82 7.12
C LEU A 434 -14.82 19.38 7.84
N GLY A 435 -14.49 18.09 7.77
CA GLY A 435 -13.25 17.57 8.32
C GLY A 435 -12.00 18.22 7.72
N ASN A 436 -11.93 18.38 6.40
CA ASN A 436 -10.78 19.02 5.74
C ASN A 436 -10.66 20.51 6.09
N LEU A 437 -11.79 21.23 6.15
CA LEU A 437 -11.80 22.63 6.57
C LEU A 437 -11.35 22.76 8.03
N GLY A 438 -11.87 21.92 8.93
CA GLY A 438 -11.47 21.90 10.33
C GLY A 438 -9.98 21.64 10.51
N ASN A 439 -9.42 20.66 9.79
CA ASN A 439 -7.98 20.40 9.83
C ASN A 439 -7.15 21.60 9.35
N ALA A 440 -7.56 22.28 8.26
CA ALA A 440 -6.85 23.45 7.75
C ALA A 440 -6.90 24.63 8.74
N LEU A 441 -8.04 24.85 9.39
CA LEU A 441 -8.20 25.86 10.44
C LEU A 441 -7.38 25.54 11.69
N GLN A 442 -7.32 24.26 12.10
CA GLN A 442 -6.45 23.79 13.18
C GLN A 442 -4.98 24.05 12.85
N SER A 443 -4.51 23.72 11.64
CA SER A 443 -3.14 23.99 11.23
C SER A 443 -2.80 25.49 11.18
N LEU A 444 -3.77 26.34 10.82
CA LEU A 444 -3.59 27.79 10.90
C LEU A 444 -3.48 28.26 12.37
N PHE A 445 -4.32 27.74 13.26
CA PHE A 445 -4.21 28.00 14.70
C PHE A 445 -2.86 27.58 15.28
N GLU A 446 -2.36 26.38 14.92
CA GLU A 446 -1.04 25.91 15.37
C GLU A 446 0.10 26.84 14.94
N HIS A 447 -0.12 27.62 13.87
CA HIS A 447 0.84 28.57 13.33
C HIS A 447 0.70 29.98 13.90
N ASP A 448 -0.52 30.50 14.06
CA ASP A 448 -0.77 31.88 14.47
C ASP A 448 -1.29 32.05 15.90
N GLN A 449 -1.65 30.94 16.56
CA GLN A 449 -2.22 30.87 17.92
C GLN A 449 -3.53 31.68 18.08
N CYS A 450 -4.26 31.93 16.99
CA CYS A 450 -5.51 32.68 17.03
C CYS A 450 -6.69 31.78 17.43
N ILE A 451 -7.21 31.97 18.65
CA ILE A 451 -8.28 31.15 19.25
C ILE A 451 -9.51 31.00 18.34
N SER A 452 -9.90 32.06 17.61
CA SER A 452 -11.06 31.99 16.71
C SER A 452 -10.94 30.92 15.62
N HIS A 453 -9.72 30.58 15.18
CA HIS A 453 -9.48 29.54 14.19
C HIS A 453 -9.72 28.13 14.75
N ILE A 454 -9.26 27.86 15.98
CA ILE A 454 -9.49 26.54 16.62
C ILE A 454 -10.95 26.36 17.06
N GLU A 455 -11.62 27.43 17.49
CA GLU A 455 -13.07 27.40 17.76
C GLU A 455 -13.88 27.08 16.50
N GLU A 456 -13.54 27.69 15.36
CA GLU A 456 -14.16 27.37 14.06
C GLU A 456 -13.85 25.92 13.67
N ALA A 457 -12.61 25.44 13.85
CA ALA A 457 -12.22 24.06 13.55
C ALA A 457 -13.04 23.04 14.36
N ILE A 458 -13.19 23.26 15.67
CA ILE A 458 -13.99 22.41 16.56
C ILE A 458 -15.46 22.41 16.12
N SER A 459 -16.00 23.57 15.75
CA SER A 459 -17.37 23.67 15.20
C SER A 459 -17.55 22.81 13.95
N MET A 460 -16.60 22.87 13.00
CA MET A 460 -16.63 22.05 11.79
C MET A 460 -16.53 20.55 12.10
N HIS A 461 -15.67 20.16 13.05
CA HIS A 461 -15.53 18.76 13.46
C HIS A 461 -16.78 18.22 14.19
N ARG A 462 -17.44 19.04 15.02
CA ARG A 462 -18.71 18.68 15.66
C ARG A 462 -19.82 18.49 14.64
N GLU A 463 -19.94 19.38 13.65
CA GLU A 463 -20.90 19.18 12.55
C GLU A 463 -20.58 17.89 11.76
N ALA A 464 -19.31 17.66 11.42
CA ALA A 464 -18.88 16.46 10.72
C ALA A 464 -19.20 15.17 11.50
N LEU A 465 -19.07 15.19 12.83
CA LEU A 465 -19.43 14.08 13.71
C LEU A 465 -20.95 13.86 13.78
N SER A 466 -21.74 14.93 13.81
CA SER A 466 -23.21 14.86 13.83
C SER A 466 -23.78 14.20 12.57
N LEU A 467 -23.13 14.38 11.43
CA LEU A 467 -23.48 13.74 10.15
C LEU A 467 -23.08 12.25 10.09
N ARG A 468 -22.42 11.72 11.13
CA ARG A 468 -21.96 10.33 11.21
C ARG A 468 -22.45 9.67 12.50
N PRO A 469 -23.77 9.47 12.67
CA PRO A 469 -24.32 8.82 13.86
C PRO A 469 -23.83 7.36 13.96
N HIS A 470 -23.73 6.81 15.16
CA HIS A 470 -23.39 5.40 15.32
C HIS A 470 -24.53 4.52 14.76
N PRO A 471 -24.25 3.44 13.98
CA PRO A 471 -22.95 2.85 13.64
C PRO A 471 -22.38 3.23 12.26
N HIS A 472 -22.02 4.48 12.01
CA HIS A 472 -21.42 4.92 10.75
C HIS A 472 -19.93 4.52 10.60
N PRO A 473 -19.49 3.97 9.44
CA PRO A 473 -18.14 3.40 9.26
C PRO A 473 -17.01 4.41 9.44
N TYR A 474 -17.22 5.67 9.02
CA TYR A 474 -16.21 6.74 9.14
C TYR A 474 -16.35 7.60 10.40
N ARG A 475 -17.20 7.22 11.36
CA ARG A 475 -17.41 8.00 12.59
C ARG A 475 -16.11 8.18 13.39
N HIS A 476 -15.30 7.13 13.45
CA HIS A 476 -14.02 7.12 14.15
C HIS A 476 -13.05 8.21 13.64
N ILE A 477 -13.13 8.59 12.35
CA ILE A 477 -12.28 9.65 11.78
C ILE A 477 -12.69 11.01 12.35
N SER A 478 -14.00 11.29 12.39
CA SER A 478 -14.52 12.55 12.92
C SER A 478 -14.26 12.69 14.42
N LEU A 479 -14.40 11.60 15.19
CA LEU A 479 -14.04 11.56 16.60
C LEU A 479 -12.55 11.87 16.82
N ASN A 480 -11.67 11.27 16.03
CA ASN A 480 -10.23 11.51 16.16
C ASN A 480 -9.85 12.95 15.83
N ASN A 481 -10.41 13.53 14.77
CA ASN A 481 -10.11 14.92 14.41
C ASN A 481 -10.67 15.91 15.45
N LEU A 482 -11.87 15.67 15.97
CA LEU A 482 -12.43 16.48 17.06
C LEU A 482 -11.56 16.39 18.32
N GLY A 483 -11.15 15.18 18.70
CA GLY A 483 -10.26 14.98 19.85
C GLY A 483 -8.92 15.69 19.67
N ASN A 484 -8.30 15.62 18.49
CA ASN A 484 -7.06 16.34 18.20
C ASN A 484 -7.25 17.87 18.32
N ALA A 485 -8.34 18.42 17.77
CA ALA A 485 -8.60 19.87 17.85
C ALA A 485 -8.84 20.35 19.30
N LEU A 486 -9.56 19.56 20.10
CA LEU A 486 -9.75 19.82 21.53
C LEU A 486 -8.44 19.73 22.32
N GLN A 487 -7.56 18.79 21.96
CA GLN A 487 -6.22 18.69 22.53
C GLN A 487 -5.37 19.92 22.19
N SER A 488 -5.38 20.39 20.93
CA SER A 488 -4.67 21.62 20.55
C SER A 488 -5.19 22.85 21.32
N LEU A 489 -6.51 22.94 21.55
CA LEU A 489 -7.08 24.01 22.36
C LEU A 489 -6.62 23.91 23.83
N PHE A 490 -6.61 22.71 24.41
CA PHE A 490 -6.05 22.45 25.74
C PHE A 490 -4.58 22.85 25.85
N GLU A 491 -3.75 22.51 24.86
CA GLU A 491 -2.33 22.87 24.87
C GLU A 491 -2.11 24.40 24.90
N HIS A 492 -3.08 25.19 24.42
CA HIS A 492 -3.07 26.65 24.52
C HIS A 492 -3.62 27.15 25.86
N ASP A 493 -4.78 26.66 26.32
CA ASP A 493 -5.51 27.28 27.44
C ASP A 493 -5.40 26.54 28.78
N GLN A 494 -4.84 25.33 28.78
CA GLN A 494 -4.75 24.39 29.92
C GLN A 494 -6.11 24.09 30.57
N CYS A 495 -7.22 24.25 29.84
CA CYS A 495 -8.54 23.98 30.37
C CYS A 495 -8.82 22.47 30.42
N VAL A 496 -8.82 21.90 31.62
CA VAL A 496 -9.00 20.47 31.86
C VAL A 496 -10.23 19.88 31.16
N SER A 497 -11.32 20.64 31.03
CA SER A 497 -12.53 20.16 30.35
C SER A 497 -12.31 19.82 28.86
N HIS A 498 -11.40 20.53 28.18
CA HIS A 498 -11.07 20.27 26.77
C HIS A 498 -10.31 18.96 26.59
N ILE A 499 -9.32 18.68 27.46
CA ILE A 499 -8.56 17.43 27.39
C ILE A 499 -9.40 16.22 27.83
N GLU A 500 -10.33 16.40 28.78
CA GLU A 500 -11.29 15.35 29.15
C GLU A 500 -12.24 15.00 27.99
N GLU A 501 -12.77 16.01 27.29
CA GLU A 501 -13.58 15.80 26.08
C GLU A 501 -12.74 15.10 24.99
N ALA A 502 -11.49 15.53 24.76
CA ALA A 502 -10.58 14.91 23.81
C ALA A 502 -10.34 13.42 24.10
N ILE A 503 -10.02 13.07 25.35
CA ILE A 503 -9.84 11.68 25.81
C ILE A 503 -11.11 10.87 25.57
N SER A 504 -12.30 11.43 25.86
CA SER A 504 -13.57 10.77 25.61
C SER A 504 -13.75 10.46 24.11
N MET A 505 -13.46 11.41 23.22
CA MET A 505 -13.54 11.22 21.77
C MET A 505 -12.55 10.15 21.28
N HIS A 506 -11.31 10.16 21.78
CA HIS A 506 -10.31 9.16 21.40
C HIS A 506 -10.64 7.76 21.91
N ARG A 507 -11.23 7.62 23.11
CA ARG A 507 -11.72 6.33 23.63
C ARG A 507 -12.85 5.77 22.76
N GLU A 508 -13.82 6.60 22.37
CA GLU A 508 -14.88 6.18 21.45
C GLU A 508 -14.28 5.77 20.09
N ALA A 509 -13.37 6.57 19.53
CA ALA A 509 -12.70 6.25 18.26
C ALA A 509 -11.94 4.91 18.32
N LEU A 510 -11.26 4.63 19.43
CA LEU A 510 -10.56 3.36 19.66
C LEU A 510 -11.52 2.17 19.78
N SER A 511 -12.68 2.36 20.42
CA SER A 511 -13.71 1.32 20.56
C SER A 511 -14.30 0.89 19.20
N LEU A 512 -14.35 1.82 18.23
CA LEU A 512 -14.81 1.56 16.86
C LEU A 512 -13.74 0.89 15.97
N ARG A 513 -12.54 0.63 16.51
CA ARG A 513 -11.41 -0.01 15.79
C ARG A 513 -10.88 -1.21 16.59
N PRO A 514 -11.67 -2.28 16.77
CA PRO A 514 -11.24 -3.46 17.54
C PRO A 514 -10.01 -4.12 16.91
N HIS A 515 -9.19 -4.80 17.71
CA HIS A 515 -8.06 -5.57 17.18
C HIS A 515 -8.58 -6.72 16.28
N PRO A 516 -8.00 -6.99 15.08
CA PRO A 516 -6.80 -6.38 14.48
C PRO A 516 -7.09 -5.31 13.39
N HIS A 517 -7.78 -4.22 13.71
CA HIS A 517 -8.07 -3.15 12.74
C HIS A 517 -6.80 -2.38 12.27
N PRO A 518 -6.58 -2.17 10.95
CA PRO A 518 -5.33 -1.61 10.40
C PRO A 518 -4.93 -0.25 10.96
N TYR A 519 -5.89 0.62 11.26
CA TYR A 519 -5.65 1.97 11.79
C TYR A 519 -5.80 2.08 13.33
N ARG A 520 -5.83 0.95 14.05
CA ARG A 520 -5.96 0.96 15.52
C ARG A 520 -4.78 1.69 16.17
N HIS A 521 -3.57 1.49 15.66
CA HIS A 521 -2.34 2.13 16.15
C HIS A 521 -2.46 3.67 16.19
N SER A 522 -3.10 4.29 15.19
CA SER A 522 -3.30 5.75 15.16
C SER A 522 -4.22 6.23 16.28
N SER A 523 -5.29 5.49 16.58
CA SER A 523 -6.20 5.84 17.69
C SER A 523 -5.55 5.64 19.06
N LEU A 524 -4.73 4.59 19.21
CA LEU A 524 -3.92 4.38 20.41
C LEU A 524 -2.91 5.51 20.60
N ALA A 525 -2.26 5.95 19.52
CA ALA A 525 -1.32 7.07 19.54
C ALA A 525 -1.99 8.37 20.00
N SER A 526 -3.13 8.75 19.41
CA SER A 526 -3.89 9.94 19.82
C SER A 526 -4.36 9.86 21.27
N LEU A 527 -4.95 8.72 21.70
CA LEU A 527 -5.39 8.55 23.09
C LEU A 527 -4.21 8.66 24.07
N SER A 528 -3.10 8.01 23.80
CA SER A 528 -1.92 8.05 24.66
C SER A 528 -1.31 9.46 24.76
N ALA A 529 -1.35 10.24 23.68
CA ALA A 529 -0.89 11.62 23.71
C ALA A 529 -1.78 12.47 24.62
N ALA A 530 -3.11 12.40 24.45
CA ALA A 530 -4.05 13.14 25.26
C ALA A 530 -3.93 12.80 26.77
N LEU A 531 -3.78 11.51 27.11
CA LEU A 531 -3.52 11.07 28.48
C LEU A 531 -2.19 11.63 29.02
N TYR A 532 -1.13 11.60 28.22
CA TYR A 532 0.17 12.15 28.60
C TYR A 532 0.13 13.67 28.84
N TYR A 533 -0.61 14.42 28.01
CA TYR A 533 -0.82 15.86 28.19
C TYR A 533 -1.58 16.15 29.48
N ARG A 534 -2.66 15.41 29.77
CA ARG A 534 -3.39 15.53 31.04
C ARG A 534 -2.52 15.19 32.25
N PHE A 535 -1.66 14.18 32.13
CA PHE A 535 -0.67 13.86 33.17
C PHE A 535 0.29 15.02 33.44
N ASN A 536 0.81 15.71 32.41
CA ASN A 536 1.75 16.81 32.63
C ASN A 536 1.12 17.97 33.41
N GLU A 537 -0.18 18.18 33.23
CA GLU A 537 -0.92 19.25 33.91
C GLU A 537 -1.40 18.84 35.32
N LEU A 538 -1.95 17.63 35.46
CA LEU A 538 -2.60 17.19 36.71
C LEU A 538 -1.72 16.29 37.59
N GLY A 539 -0.66 15.69 37.04
CA GLY A 539 0.25 14.79 37.74
C GLY A 539 -0.30 13.39 38.05
N SER A 540 -1.44 12.98 37.47
CA SER A 540 -2.04 11.65 37.70
C SER A 540 -1.19 10.54 37.09
N ILE A 541 -0.52 9.75 37.93
CA ILE A 541 0.35 8.66 37.47
C ILE A 541 -0.43 7.60 36.68
N GLU A 542 -1.72 7.43 36.98
CA GLU A 542 -2.62 6.52 36.27
C GLU A 542 -2.75 6.88 34.79
N ASP A 543 -2.78 8.17 34.45
CA ASP A 543 -2.80 8.63 33.06
C ASP A 543 -1.50 8.29 32.33
N LEU A 544 -0.36 8.45 33.00
CA LEU A 544 0.94 8.09 32.43
C LEU A 544 1.05 6.57 32.20
N ASP A 545 0.59 5.77 33.17
CA ASP A 545 0.57 4.32 33.06
C ASP A 545 -0.36 3.85 31.93
N GLU A 546 -1.55 4.46 31.79
CA GLU A 546 -2.45 4.16 30.67
C GLU A 546 -1.81 4.58 29.34
N ALA A 547 -1.18 5.76 29.25
CA ALA A 547 -0.50 6.21 28.03
C ALA A 547 0.62 5.25 27.58
N ILE A 548 1.46 4.78 28.52
CA ILE A 548 2.50 3.77 28.27
C ILE A 548 1.88 2.46 27.78
N SER A 549 0.80 2.00 28.43
CA SER A 549 0.08 0.79 28.03
C SER A 549 -0.45 0.90 26.60
N ARG A 550 -1.08 2.02 26.22
CA ARG A 550 -1.59 2.23 24.85
C ARG A 550 -0.48 2.31 23.81
N ARG A 551 0.68 2.86 24.15
CA ARG A 551 1.85 2.88 23.25
C ARG A 551 2.44 1.50 23.03
N ARG A 552 2.53 0.67 24.08
CA ARG A 552 2.94 -0.73 23.95
C ARG A 552 1.97 -1.52 23.07
N GLU A 553 0.67 -1.35 23.29
CA GLU A 553 -0.37 -1.98 22.46
C GLU A 553 -0.23 -1.57 20.98
N ALA A 554 0.11 -0.31 20.70
CA ALA A 554 0.31 0.14 19.33
C ALA A 554 1.47 -0.59 18.63
N LEU A 555 2.49 -1.03 19.38
CA LEU A 555 3.68 -1.73 18.85
C LEU A 555 3.48 -3.24 18.62
N GLU A 556 2.36 -3.82 19.05
CA GLU A 556 2.06 -5.25 18.86
C GLU A 556 1.89 -5.65 17.39
N ALA A 557 1.51 -4.69 16.53
CA ALA A 557 1.34 -4.91 15.10
C ALA A 557 2.30 -4.02 14.28
N PRO A 558 2.88 -4.53 13.17
CA PRO A 558 3.67 -3.70 12.27
C PRO A 558 2.83 -2.56 11.68
N HIS A 559 3.35 -1.33 11.76
CA HIS A 559 2.69 -0.17 11.16
C HIS A 559 3.71 0.92 10.76
N ARG A 560 3.34 1.78 9.82
CA ARG A 560 4.25 2.79 9.23
C ARG A 560 4.83 3.77 10.25
N SER A 561 4.03 4.16 11.25
CA SER A 561 4.45 5.12 12.29
C SER A 561 5.17 4.47 13.48
N ARG A 562 5.82 3.31 13.29
CA ARG A 562 6.46 2.55 14.38
C ARG A 562 7.53 3.39 15.06
N ALA A 563 8.41 4.03 14.29
CA ALA A 563 9.46 4.90 14.81
C ALA A 563 8.91 6.00 15.75
N GLY A 564 7.88 6.75 15.32
CA GLY A 564 7.24 7.75 16.16
C GLY A 564 6.57 7.18 17.42
N THR A 565 6.12 5.91 17.38
CA THR A 565 5.53 5.22 18.53
C THR A 565 6.59 4.76 19.53
N LEU A 566 7.73 4.24 19.04
CA LEU A 566 8.90 3.90 19.87
C LEU A 566 9.44 5.14 20.60
N SER A 567 9.62 6.26 19.87
CA SER A 567 10.13 7.51 20.45
C SER A 567 9.17 8.06 21.52
N ALA A 568 7.86 8.06 21.26
CA ALA A 568 6.88 8.49 22.25
C ALA A 568 6.87 7.58 23.50
N LEU A 569 6.94 6.25 23.32
CA LEU A 569 7.02 5.30 24.43
C LEU A 569 8.27 5.52 25.28
N ALA A 570 9.44 5.66 24.64
CA ALA A 570 10.70 5.91 25.33
C ALA A 570 10.64 7.20 26.17
N ARG A 571 10.04 8.26 25.63
CA ARG A 571 9.82 9.52 26.36
C ARG A 571 8.85 9.35 27.54
N TYR A 572 7.76 8.60 27.38
CA TYR A 572 6.81 8.37 28.48
C TYR A 572 7.44 7.54 29.62
N LEU A 573 8.22 6.52 29.27
CA LEU A 573 8.99 5.71 30.23
C LEU A 573 10.03 6.55 30.97
N TYR A 574 10.74 7.42 30.25
CA TYR A 574 11.67 8.38 30.86
C TYR A 574 10.97 9.33 31.85
N THR A 575 9.80 9.84 31.49
CA THR A 575 8.99 10.68 32.39
C THR A 575 8.55 9.90 33.63
N ARG A 576 8.15 8.63 33.47
CA ARG A 576 7.77 7.77 34.61
C ARG A 576 8.97 7.45 35.50
N TYR A 577 10.15 7.21 34.92
CA TYR A 577 11.39 7.07 35.67
C TYR A 577 11.65 8.28 36.57
N HIS A 578 11.51 9.51 36.07
CA HIS A 578 11.72 10.70 36.90
C HIS A 578 10.76 10.78 38.11
N LYS A 579 9.53 10.29 37.96
CA LYS A 579 8.52 10.30 39.03
C LYS A 579 8.66 9.14 40.02
N ALA A 580 8.93 7.93 39.52
CA ALA A 580 8.90 6.69 40.31
C ALA A 580 10.29 6.09 40.59
N GLN A 581 11.35 6.63 39.99
CA GLN A 581 12.73 6.16 40.06
C GLN A 581 12.89 4.67 39.67
N SER A 582 12.04 4.18 38.76
CA SER A 582 12.04 2.80 38.26
C SER A 582 13.15 2.59 37.23
N ILE A 583 14.25 1.97 37.64
CA ILE A 583 15.40 1.69 36.73
C ILE A 583 15.00 0.90 35.48
N VAL A 584 13.98 0.04 35.58
CA VAL A 584 13.46 -0.77 34.47
C VAL A 584 12.93 0.13 33.35
N ASP A 585 12.26 1.24 33.68
CA ASP A 585 11.75 2.18 32.68
C ASP A 585 12.88 2.90 31.95
N LEU A 586 13.96 3.23 32.67
CA LEU A 586 15.15 3.84 32.08
C LEU A 586 15.86 2.88 31.13
N GLU A 587 15.97 1.60 31.51
CA GLU A 587 16.57 0.56 30.66
C GLU A 587 15.74 0.29 29.40
N GLU A 588 14.40 0.22 29.52
CA GLU A 588 13.50 0.04 28.37
C GLU A 588 13.57 1.25 27.43
N ALA A 589 13.56 2.48 27.95
CA ALA A 589 13.70 3.69 27.13
C ALA A 589 15.02 3.70 26.32
N ILE A 590 16.15 3.32 26.94
CA ILE A 590 17.45 3.18 26.26
C ILE A 590 17.36 2.12 25.13
N SER A 591 16.73 0.97 25.41
CA SER A 591 16.58 -0.09 24.41
C SER A 591 15.77 0.37 23.19
N LEU A 592 14.67 1.11 23.40
CA LEU A 592 13.81 1.61 22.33
C LEU A 592 14.54 2.64 21.46
N PHE A 593 15.36 3.51 22.05
CA PHE A 593 16.18 4.44 21.27
C PHE A 593 17.30 3.75 20.47
N ARG A 594 17.86 2.66 20.98
CA ARG A 594 18.79 1.83 20.21
C ARG A 594 18.10 1.16 19.03
N GLU A 595 16.90 0.59 19.22
CA GLU A 595 16.07 0.03 18.13
C GLU A 595 15.82 1.09 17.04
N LEU A 596 15.43 2.30 17.44
CA LEU A 596 15.24 3.41 16.49
C LEU A 596 16.47 3.72 15.64
N LEU A 597 17.66 3.77 16.25
CA LEU A 597 18.91 4.10 15.55
C LEU A 597 19.40 2.97 14.64
N VAL A 598 19.03 1.72 14.92
CA VAL A 598 19.44 0.55 14.13
C VAL A 598 18.45 0.28 13.01
N GLU A 599 17.14 0.32 13.29
CA GLU A 599 16.10 -0.15 12.38
C GLU A 599 15.42 0.96 11.56
N HIS A 600 15.48 2.22 12.01
CA HIS A 600 14.68 3.29 11.42
C HIS A 600 15.51 4.50 10.97
N TYR A 601 16.48 4.94 11.76
CA TYR A 601 17.23 6.16 11.49
C TYR A 601 18.67 5.85 11.09
N LEU A 602 18.85 5.25 9.91
CA LEU A 602 20.17 4.98 9.32
C LEU A 602 20.95 6.30 9.08
N HIS A 603 22.24 6.17 8.77
CA HIS A 603 23.13 7.32 8.61
C HIS A 603 22.58 8.35 7.60
N GLY A 604 22.46 9.61 8.01
CA GLY A 604 21.91 10.70 7.18
C GLY A 604 20.42 10.99 7.37
N HIS A 605 19.69 10.27 8.24
CA HIS A 605 18.30 10.58 8.57
C HIS A 605 18.19 11.81 9.49
N ASP A 606 17.29 12.75 9.19
CA ASP A 606 17.14 14.04 9.90
C ASP A 606 16.91 13.89 11.41
N ASP A 607 16.15 12.86 11.82
CA ASP A 607 15.86 12.58 13.23
C ASP A 607 16.95 11.76 13.96
N ARG A 608 18.01 11.32 13.28
CA ARG A 608 19.07 10.48 13.89
C ARG A 608 19.83 11.26 14.97
N ASP A 609 20.28 12.47 14.66
CA ASP A 609 21.12 13.28 15.56
C ASP A 609 20.34 13.64 16.85
N ARG A 610 19.04 13.95 16.72
CA ARG A 610 18.17 14.16 17.90
C ARG A 610 18.09 12.89 18.76
N THR A 611 17.85 11.75 18.12
CA THR A 611 17.72 10.45 18.80
C THR A 611 19.02 10.04 19.49
N LEU A 612 20.17 10.31 18.89
CA LEU A 612 21.50 10.13 19.49
C LEU A 612 21.67 11.01 20.74
N GLY A 613 21.24 12.27 20.68
CA GLY A 613 21.27 13.18 21.83
C GLY A 613 20.40 12.69 23.00
N GLU A 614 19.20 12.19 22.71
CA GLU A 614 18.31 11.60 23.71
C GLU A 614 18.92 10.33 24.33
N LEU A 615 19.43 9.41 23.51
CA LEU A 615 20.11 8.20 23.98
C LEU A 615 21.32 8.54 24.87
N ARG A 616 22.17 9.48 24.45
CA ARG A 616 23.34 9.93 25.22
C ARG A 616 22.93 10.47 26.59
N SER A 617 21.84 11.24 26.64
CA SER A 617 21.31 11.79 27.88
C SER A 617 20.83 10.70 28.84
N LEU A 618 20.15 9.66 28.32
CA LEU A 618 19.71 8.52 29.12
C LEU A 618 20.87 7.64 29.60
N LEU A 619 21.88 7.41 28.76
CA LEU A 619 23.09 6.66 29.15
C LEU A 619 23.87 7.41 30.24
N GLN A 620 24.01 8.73 30.15
CA GLN A 620 24.63 9.53 31.19
C GLN A 620 23.86 9.44 32.51
N LEU A 621 22.53 9.43 32.43
CA LEU A 621 21.69 9.27 33.60
C LEU A 621 21.82 7.87 34.22
N ARG A 622 21.79 6.81 33.41
CA ARG A 622 21.99 5.45 33.90
C ARG A 622 23.38 5.26 34.51
N PHE A 623 24.42 5.82 33.90
CA PHE A 623 25.78 5.82 34.45
C PHE A 623 25.82 6.48 35.84
N LYS A 624 25.20 7.65 36.01
CA LYS A 624 25.14 8.34 37.31
C LYS A 624 24.43 7.51 38.39
N VAL A 625 23.44 6.70 38.00
CA VAL A 625 22.62 5.91 38.93
C VAL A 625 23.26 4.57 39.27
N THR A 626 23.89 3.89 38.29
CA THR A 626 24.38 2.51 38.45
C THR A 626 25.90 2.39 38.49
N GLY A 627 26.64 3.41 38.04
CA GLY A 627 28.09 3.37 37.88
C GLY A 627 28.58 2.44 36.76
N ASN A 628 27.70 2.02 35.85
CA ASN A 628 28.05 1.07 34.79
C ASN A 628 28.97 1.69 33.73
N GLN A 629 30.26 1.37 33.79
CA GLN A 629 31.29 1.93 32.90
C GLN A 629 30.99 1.72 31.40
N ARG A 630 30.23 0.67 31.03
CA ARG A 630 29.82 0.46 29.63
C ARG A 630 29.03 1.63 29.04
N ASP A 631 28.28 2.33 29.89
CA ASP A 631 27.50 3.50 29.45
C ASP A 631 28.43 4.67 29.08
N SER A 632 29.53 4.85 29.84
CA SER A 632 30.56 5.87 29.55
C SER A 632 31.27 5.56 28.23
N ASP A 633 31.65 4.30 28.03
CA ASP A 633 32.35 3.87 26.82
C ASP A 633 31.45 4.03 25.56
N GLU A 634 30.16 3.71 25.68
CA GLU A 634 29.18 3.90 24.60
C GLU A 634 28.94 5.38 24.30
N ILE A 635 28.85 6.25 25.31
CA ILE A 635 28.73 7.70 25.11
C ILE A 635 29.92 8.25 24.31
N GLU A 636 31.14 7.82 24.61
CA GLU A 636 32.34 8.23 23.88
C GLU A 636 32.29 7.74 22.43
N GLN A 637 31.91 6.49 22.18
CA GLN A 637 31.77 5.95 20.82
C GLN A 637 30.74 6.73 19.99
N LEU A 638 29.57 7.03 20.57
CA LEU A 638 28.53 7.83 19.92
C LEU A 638 28.96 9.29 19.67
N GLY A 639 29.98 9.80 20.36
CA GLY A 639 30.54 11.14 20.15
C GLY A 639 31.60 11.21 19.04
N VAL A 640 32.33 10.12 18.80
CA VAL A 640 33.36 10.06 17.75
C VAL A 640 32.74 9.94 16.34
N GLU A 641 31.59 9.28 16.19
CA GLU A 641 30.87 9.17 14.91
C GLU A 641 30.33 10.52 14.39
N GLU A 642 30.06 11.50 15.25
CA GLU A 642 29.63 12.85 14.85
C GLU A 642 30.79 13.73 14.35
N GLY A 643 32.01 13.50 14.86
CA GLY A 643 33.20 14.31 14.56
C GLY A 643 33.94 13.91 13.28
N ALA A 644 33.55 12.82 12.62
CA ALA A 644 34.15 12.31 11.39
C ALA A 644 33.41 12.75 10.11
N LYS A 645 32.45 13.69 10.21
CA LYS A 645 31.74 14.30 9.07
C LYS A 645 32.58 15.37 8.36
#